data_AF-A0A2N9GH64-F1
#
_entry.id   AF-A0A2N9GH64-F1
#
_cell.length_a   1.000
_cell.length_b   1.000
_cell.length_c   1.000
_cell.angle_alpha   90.00
_cell.angle_beta   90.00
_cell.angle_gamma   90.00
#
_symmetry.space_group_name_H-M   'P 1'
#
loop_
_entity.id
_entity.type
_entity.pdbx_description
1 polymer ?
#
loop_
_entity_poly.entity_id
_entity_poly.type
_entity_poly.pdbx_seq_one_letter_code
_entity_poly.pdbx_strand_id
1 'polypeptide(L)'
;MGKLGCNIDGNLDDAKFSEPLPWIGIYVAAASLACLILMAVDGIQGIRYRKFWFPCKYFSLNATSLTLIATAIKLAVDLNTSMPRRQDQLAKLSSTVFICTVMGNSMPSLGTMENKEMAMNIMALGILVITVIVNICIQLGTGVIYVFWKEHAFIMFIMLVLLLFWTFSALTVPTTKRYLELKYNKKYELALKESSKETSKTVVNKLREDLMKYWMMAHTCSPQFVMGRSVTCTATGAFCLLSAATLAEAMVRSYFMPWSLKFCIGKSDYQWSTTLVLVIQTIAVGVGTFAPAFRWFTAINFSCQNRGNTLWNKIFKVEHYWIQSLVEMKECPLTLRVRHRHFRKLAHAAKVQFLNLCIKVQTGIVLTSKVIRLISIFIVSQIFFCCSCCEDLKKKFKFKNGVSNTESGLESQLSLKLDLRRFVLHLEGEDVMVELMMKCKCDPTDHWMRMVGKKQPKDLIKLLETSTFSQGFKGVGKCDSNQVPSLGSEEPPNCWVLPVVTLTSIAVALPNINPCSIKQLIHGVNEGLEYVRLIEEYLDARDLLNIRKTAEVVWLGVELYRKWLDVDLHKLSLQEKSPKEIVQQLADTAKNRSVEFHTKPTNQCLTQSPSLWPVKVLAANSMYRISQTILQNCESINDQMGEKLFEAVVVMISDILGACLTNLQHLIPIKCLSSTIEEREESVRHAVYILGKTEKILNLLEQRAPPSLEPQKMACIDEWRSLYMQKNPSPFIPSSLESETASNDSSDFYVSIN
;
A
#
# COMPACT_ATOMS: atom_id res chain seq x y z
N MET A 1 15.74 -38.57 43.96
CA MET A 1 14.58 -37.67 44.10
C MET A 1 14.90 -36.17 43.99
N GLY A 2 16.16 -35.70 43.90
CA GLY A 2 16.50 -34.26 43.88
C GLY A 2 16.19 -33.46 42.59
N LYS A 3 15.66 -34.10 41.55
CA LYS A 3 15.24 -33.45 40.28
C LYS A 3 13.73 -33.17 40.18
N LEU A 4 12.94 -33.61 41.16
CA LEU A 4 11.50 -33.33 41.21
C LEU A 4 11.25 -32.25 42.27
N GLY A 5 10.26 -31.37 42.03
CA GLY A 5 9.94 -30.16 42.82
C GLY A 5 9.43 -30.40 44.24
N CYS A 6 9.85 -31.49 44.87
CA CYS A 6 9.61 -31.80 46.28
C CYS A 6 10.94 -31.80 47.04
N ASN A 7 10.90 -31.31 48.28
CA ASN A 7 11.99 -31.42 49.23
C ASN A 7 12.18 -32.88 49.67
N ILE A 8 13.26 -33.13 50.42
CA ILE A 8 13.65 -34.47 50.90
C ILE A 8 12.53 -35.10 51.75
N ASP A 9 11.68 -34.28 52.38
CA ASP A 9 10.52 -34.69 53.18
C ASP A 9 9.23 -34.91 52.37
N GLY A 10 9.28 -34.78 51.03
CA GLY A 10 8.11 -34.91 50.15
C GLY A 10 7.22 -33.67 50.04
N ASN A 11 7.51 -32.60 50.79
CA ASN A 11 6.80 -31.32 50.69
C ASN A 11 7.17 -30.56 49.41
N LEU A 12 6.21 -29.83 48.83
CA LEU A 12 6.43 -28.99 47.66
C LEU A 12 7.49 -27.91 47.95
N ASP A 13 8.45 -27.72 47.05
CA ASP A 13 9.48 -26.68 47.15
C ASP A 13 9.05 -25.41 46.40
N ASP A 14 8.35 -24.50 47.09
CA ASP A 14 7.84 -23.24 46.52
C ASP A 14 8.94 -22.37 45.88
N ALA A 15 10.19 -22.53 46.31
CA ALA A 15 11.33 -21.80 45.75
C ALA A 15 11.67 -22.27 44.32
N LYS A 16 11.54 -23.56 44.03
CA LYS A 16 11.76 -24.10 42.67
C LYS A 16 10.65 -23.70 41.69
N PHE A 17 9.41 -23.54 42.17
CA PHE A 17 8.30 -23.09 41.33
C PHE A 17 8.34 -21.60 41.00
N SER A 18 9.04 -20.80 41.83
CA SER A 18 9.22 -19.35 41.60
C SER A 18 10.47 -19.00 40.77
N GLU A 19 11.43 -19.91 40.63
CA GLU A 19 12.65 -19.75 39.83
C GLU A 19 12.43 -19.31 38.36
N PRO A 20 11.40 -19.78 37.61
CA PRO A 20 11.17 -19.32 36.23
C PRO A 20 10.46 -17.96 36.12
N LEU A 21 9.92 -17.39 37.21
CA LEU A 21 9.13 -16.15 37.15
C LEU A 21 9.92 -14.93 36.66
N PRO A 22 11.20 -14.71 37.04
CA PRO A 22 12.01 -13.65 36.45
C PRO A 22 12.16 -13.78 34.92
N TRP A 23 12.31 -15.00 34.39
CA TRP A 23 12.36 -15.25 32.95
C TRP A 23 11.03 -14.94 32.26
N ILE A 24 9.91 -15.27 32.91
CA ILE A 24 8.59 -14.86 32.44
C ILE A 24 8.48 -13.32 32.41
N GLY A 25 9.00 -12.62 33.42
CA GLY A 25 9.04 -11.16 33.43
C GLY A 25 9.87 -10.57 32.27
N ILE A 26 11.00 -11.19 31.91
CA ILE A 26 11.77 -10.81 30.71
C ILE A 26 10.95 -11.03 29.43
N TYR A 27 10.20 -12.13 29.35
CA TYR A 27 9.33 -12.40 28.20
C TYR A 27 8.22 -11.34 28.07
N VAL A 28 7.60 -10.93 29.18
CA VAL A 28 6.62 -9.83 29.23
C VAL A 28 7.25 -8.50 28.80
N ALA A 29 8.46 -8.21 29.28
CA ALA A 29 9.22 -7.02 28.92
C ALA A 29 9.54 -6.99 27.42
N ALA A 30 9.98 -8.11 26.84
CA ALA A 30 10.26 -8.23 25.41
C ALA A 30 9.00 -8.05 24.55
N ALA A 31 7.87 -8.64 24.93
CA ALA A 31 6.59 -8.43 24.26
C ALA A 31 6.15 -6.96 24.33
N SER A 32 6.28 -6.32 25.51
CA SER A 32 5.97 -4.89 25.68
C SER A 32 6.87 -4.00 24.83
N LEU A 33 8.15 -4.36 24.69
CA LEU A 33 9.12 -3.65 23.84
C LEU A 33 8.79 -3.79 22.35
N ALA A 34 8.37 -4.98 21.91
CA ALA A 34 7.93 -5.18 20.53
C ALA A 34 6.70 -4.31 20.21
N CYS A 35 5.71 -4.24 21.11
CA CYS A 35 4.60 -3.29 20.99
C CYS A 35 5.09 -1.84 20.88
N LEU A 36 6.01 -1.42 21.77
CA LEU A 36 6.59 -0.08 21.75
C LEU A 36 7.19 0.25 20.38
N ILE A 37 8.04 -0.63 19.84
CA ILE A 37 8.72 -0.42 18.56
C ILE A 37 7.69 -0.28 17.43
N LEU A 38 6.70 -1.18 17.37
CA LEU A 38 5.67 -1.12 16.34
C LEU A 38 4.86 0.19 16.40
N MET A 39 4.46 0.62 17.60
CA MET A 39 3.75 1.89 17.78
C MET A 39 4.64 3.12 17.43
N ALA A 40 5.93 3.08 17.76
CA ALA A 40 6.88 4.13 17.44
C ALA A 40 7.11 4.27 15.93
N VAL A 41 7.23 3.14 15.21
CA VAL A 41 7.40 3.14 13.75
C VAL A 41 6.18 3.75 13.06
N ASP A 42 4.96 3.42 13.49
CA ASP A 42 3.73 4.05 12.99
C ASP A 42 3.74 5.57 13.25
N GLY A 43 4.18 6.00 14.43
CA GLY A 43 4.38 7.40 14.80
C GLY A 43 5.35 8.15 13.86
N ILE A 44 6.55 7.59 13.68
CA ILE A 44 7.59 8.16 12.82
C ILE A 44 7.13 8.22 11.37
N GLN A 45 6.45 7.17 10.89
CA GLN A 45 5.92 7.13 9.53
C GLN A 45 4.83 8.20 9.34
N GLY A 46 3.94 8.38 10.32
CA GLY A 46 2.93 9.45 10.33
C GLY A 46 3.55 10.83 10.14
N ILE A 47 4.61 11.14 10.90
CA ILE A 47 5.34 12.42 10.80
C ILE A 47 6.04 12.55 9.44
N ARG A 48 6.76 11.51 9.02
CA ARG A 48 7.57 11.52 7.79
C ARG A 48 6.72 11.76 6.54
N TYR A 49 5.55 11.14 6.46
CA TYR A 49 4.62 11.30 5.34
C TYR A 49 3.60 12.44 5.56
N ARG A 50 3.77 13.27 6.60
CA ARG A 50 2.84 14.36 6.99
C ARG A 50 1.39 13.89 7.18
N LYS A 51 1.20 12.63 7.56
CA LYS A 51 -0.08 12.05 7.95
C LYS A 51 -0.31 12.26 9.43
N PHE A 52 -0.72 13.47 9.77
CA PHE A 52 -0.94 13.93 11.14
C PHE A 52 -2.10 13.23 11.88
N TRP A 53 -2.89 12.42 11.20
CA TRP A 53 -3.87 11.53 11.85
C TRP A 53 -3.24 10.20 12.31
N PHE A 54 -1.94 9.98 12.05
CA PHE A 54 -1.14 8.80 12.41
C PHE A 54 -1.75 7.46 11.97
N PRO A 55 -1.34 6.89 10.81
CA PRO A 55 -1.82 5.59 10.38
C PRO A 55 -1.36 4.49 11.34
N CYS A 56 -2.09 3.37 11.33
CA CYS A 56 -1.77 2.19 12.12
C CYS A 56 -1.51 1.04 11.14
N LYS A 57 -0.28 0.97 10.60
CA LYS A 57 0.11 -0.05 9.59
C LYS A 57 0.89 -1.17 10.26
N TYR A 58 1.87 -0.84 11.10
CA TYR A 58 2.75 -1.81 11.76
C TYR A 58 2.15 -2.38 13.04
N PHE A 59 1.50 -1.55 13.87
CA PHE A 59 0.80 -2.01 15.08
C PHE A 59 -0.69 -2.27 14.81
N SER A 60 -1.01 -2.87 13.65
CA SER A 60 -2.37 -3.27 13.32
C SER A 60 -2.81 -4.44 14.22
N LEU A 61 -4.08 -4.43 14.64
CA LEU A 61 -4.63 -5.60 15.33
C LEU A 61 -4.71 -6.77 14.35
N ASN A 62 -4.18 -7.91 14.75
CA ASN A 62 -4.27 -9.19 14.07
C ASN A 62 -3.96 -10.29 15.10
N ALA A 63 -3.98 -11.56 14.69
CA ALA A 63 -3.69 -12.67 15.60
C ALA A 63 -2.31 -12.53 16.28
N THR A 64 -1.30 -12.06 15.55
CA THR A 64 0.07 -11.87 16.06
C THR A 64 0.15 -10.75 17.09
N SER A 65 -0.43 -9.58 16.82
CA SER A 65 -0.42 -8.48 17.79
C SER A 65 -1.30 -8.79 19.00
N LEU A 66 -2.43 -9.49 18.84
CA LEU A 66 -3.26 -9.93 19.96
C LEU A 66 -2.54 -10.90 20.92
N THR A 67 -1.80 -11.88 20.38
CA THR A 67 -1.00 -12.81 21.19
C THR A 67 0.16 -12.09 21.90
N LEU A 68 0.75 -11.11 21.23
CA LEU A 68 1.81 -10.27 21.78
C LEU A 68 1.28 -9.34 22.88
N ILE A 69 0.09 -8.76 22.72
CA ILE A 69 -0.61 -7.99 23.76
C ILE A 69 -0.96 -8.89 24.94
N ALA A 70 -1.52 -10.08 24.71
CA ALA A 70 -1.86 -11.03 25.77
C ALA A 70 -0.62 -11.43 26.61
N THR A 71 0.53 -11.55 25.96
CA THR A 71 1.81 -11.76 26.64
C THR A 71 2.25 -10.52 27.42
N ALA A 72 2.20 -9.34 26.81
CA ALA A 72 2.64 -8.09 27.41
C ALA A 72 1.84 -7.71 28.67
N ILE A 73 0.58 -8.16 28.79
CA ILE A 73 -0.32 -7.79 29.89
C ILE A 73 -0.35 -8.84 31.00
N LYS A 74 0.51 -9.86 30.94
CA LYS A 74 0.51 -10.99 31.87
C LYS A 74 0.55 -10.57 33.34
N LEU A 75 1.27 -9.50 33.69
CA LEU A 75 1.31 -9.01 35.08
C LEU A 75 -0.05 -8.49 35.58
N ALA A 76 -0.90 -7.94 34.72
CA ALA A 76 -2.26 -7.54 35.11
C ALA A 76 -3.18 -8.74 35.37
N VAL A 77 -2.88 -9.89 34.74
CA VAL A 77 -3.67 -11.12 34.83
C VAL A 77 -3.16 -12.06 35.94
N ASP A 78 -1.97 -11.82 36.49
CA ASP A 78 -1.36 -12.68 37.49
C ASP A 78 -2.01 -12.55 38.88
N LEU A 79 -2.72 -13.62 39.28
CA LEU A 79 -3.49 -13.72 40.52
C LEU A 79 -2.68 -14.26 41.70
N ASN A 80 -1.70 -15.13 41.44
CA ASN A 80 -1.21 -16.07 42.46
C ASN A 80 0.20 -15.72 42.98
N THR A 81 0.97 -14.94 42.21
CA THR A 81 2.36 -14.63 42.56
C THR A 81 2.48 -13.43 43.48
N SER A 82 3.50 -13.46 44.35
CA SER A 82 3.73 -12.40 45.33
C SER A 82 4.30 -11.14 44.66
N MET A 83 3.60 -10.01 44.80
CA MET A 83 3.96 -8.71 44.21
C MET A 83 3.78 -7.55 45.21
N PRO A 84 4.48 -7.56 46.36
CA PRO A 84 4.20 -6.63 47.46
C PRO A 84 4.84 -5.24 47.27
N ARG A 85 5.90 -5.10 46.46
CA ARG A 85 6.69 -3.87 46.40
C ARG A 85 5.99 -2.79 45.59
N ARG A 86 6.45 -1.56 45.79
CA ARG A 86 6.06 -0.38 45.01
C ARG A 86 6.11 -0.62 43.50
N GLN A 87 7.26 -1.09 43.00
CA GLN A 87 7.49 -1.33 41.58
C GLN A 87 6.54 -2.40 41.04
N ASP A 88 6.21 -3.41 41.85
CA ASP A 88 5.33 -4.50 41.43
C ASP A 88 3.88 -4.02 41.30
N GLN A 89 3.39 -3.26 42.28
CA GLN A 89 2.05 -2.67 42.24
C GLN A 89 1.90 -1.66 41.09
N LEU A 90 2.94 -0.85 40.83
CA LEU A 90 2.97 0.03 39.67
C LEU A 90 3.05 -0.76 38.35
N ALA A 91 3.74 -1.90 38.30
CA ALA A 91 3.83 -2.74 37.10
C ALA A 91 2.46 -3.37 36.73
N LYS A 92 1.66 -3.74 37.74
CA LYS A 92 0.27 -4.18 37.53
C LYS A 92 -0.60 -3.04 36.97
N LEU A 93 -0.48 -1.84 37.54
CA LEU A 93 -1.19 -0.66 37.06
C LEU A 93 -0.76 -0.27 35.63
N SER A 94 0.55 -0.25 35.34
CA SER A 94 1.07 0.05 34.00
C SER A 94 0.59 -0.96 32.97
N SER A 95 0.56 -2.26 33.31
CA SER A 95 0.03 -3.31 32.42
C SER A 95 -1.45 -3.12 32.12
N THR A 96 -2.22 -2.63 33.10
CA THR A 96 -3.66 -2.34 32.94
C THR A 96 -3.87 -1.13 32.02
N VAL A 97 -3.12 -0.05 32.25
CA VAL A 97 -3.16 1.18 31.43
C VAL A 97 -2.67 0.93 30.01
N PHE A 98 -1.67 0.06 29.85
CA PHE A 98 -1.12 -0.33 28.56
C PHE A 98 -2.18 -0.90 27.61
N ILE A 99 -3.14 -1.70 28.12
CA ILE A 99 -4.25 -2.21 27.31
C ILE A 99 -5.14 -1.07 26.80
N CYS A 100 -5.44 -0.08 27.63
CA CYS A 100 -6.21 1.11 27.22
C CYS A 100 -5.50 1.86 26.10
N THR A 101 -4.19 2.09 26.22
CA THR A 101 -3.38 2.72 25.19
C THR A 101 -3.38 1.92 23.88
N VAL A 102 -3.22 0.59 23.97
CA VAL A 102 -3.24 -0.31 22.81
C VAL A 102 -4.59 -0.24 22.08
N MET A 103 -5.72 -0.25 22.80
CA MET A 103 -7.05 -0.14 22.19
C MET A 103 -7.25 1.19 21.45
N GLY A 104 -6.86 2.31 22.06
CA GLY A 104 -6.98 3.62 21.40
C GLY A 104 -6.02 3.81 20.24
N ASN A 105 -4.79 3.28 20.34
CA ASN A 105 -3.82 3.39 19.25
C ASN A 105 -4.17 2.53 18.04
N SER A 106 -4.74 1.34 18.26
CA SER A 106 -5.14 0.40 17.21
C SER A 106 -6.53 0.69 16.61
N MET A 107 -7.31 1.63 17.15
CA MET A 107 -8.64 1.99 16.63
C MET A 107 -8.68 2.21 15.09
N PRO A 108 -7.71 2.91 14.44
CA PRO A 108 -7.71 3.06 12.99
C PRO A 108 -7.53 1.74 12.20
N SER A 109 -6.94 0.71 12.80
CA SER A 109 -6.70 -0.57 12.11
C SER A 109 -8.00 -1.33 11.81
N LEU A 110 -9.11 -1.02 12.50
CA LEU A 110 -10.45 -1.53 12.17
C LEU A 110 -10.82 -1.21 10.70
N GLY A 111 -10.34 -0.09 10.17
CA GLY A 111 -10.59 0.31 8.78
C GLY A 111 -9.90 -0.61 7.77
N THR A 112 -8.73 -1.17 8.06
CA THR A 112 -7.95 -2.00 7.11
C THR A 112 -8.34 -3.46 7.07
N MET A 113 -9.04 -3.96 8.08
CA MET A 113 -9.36 -5.38 8.18
C MET A 113 -10.48 -5.79 7.22
N GLU A 114 -10.39 -7.01 6.68
CA GLU A 114 -11.54 -7.65 6.03
C GLU A 114 -12.66 -7.90 7.06
N ASN A 115 -13.92 -7.92 6.65
CA ASN A 115 -15.07 -8.03 7.56
C ASN A 115 -15.01 -9.28 8.47
N LYS A 116 -14.56 -10.43 7.94
CA LYS A 116 -14.43 -11.69 8.70
C LYS A 116 -13.29 -11.61 9.71
N GLU A 117 -12.12 -11.18 9.26
CA GLU A 117 -10.94 -10.99 10.11
C GLU A 117 -11.23 -9.99 11.23
N MET A 118 -11.88 -8.87 10.90
CA MET A 118 -12.31 -7.87 11.87
C MET A 118 -13.17 -8.49 12.97
N ALA A 119 -14.19 -9.26 12.62
CA ALA A 119 -15.06 -9.91 13.60
C ALA A 119 -14.30 -10.86 14.53
N MET A 120 -13.38 -11.68 13.99
CA MET A 120 -12.56 -12.60 14.80
C MET A 120 -11.62 -11.85 15.75
N ASN A 121 -10.91 -10.84 15.24
CA ASN A 121 -10.01 -10.02 16.04
C ASN A 121 -10.77 -9.25 17.12
N ILE A 122 -12.01 -8.83 16.86
CA ILE A 122 -12.85 -8.19 17.87
C ILE A 122 -13.27 -9.11 18.98
N MET A 123 -13.73 -10.31 18.62
CA MET A 123 -14.09 -11.33 19.60
C MET A 123 -12.89 -11.69 20.47
N ALA A 124 -11.71 -11.88 19.88
CA ALA A 124 -10.49 -12.18 20.59
C ALA A 124 -10.06 -11.05 21.55
N LEU A 125 -10.06 -9.79 21.09
CA LEU A 125 -9.77 -8.65 21.96
C LEU A 125 -10.80 -8.51 23.09
N GLY A 126 -12.08 -8.72 22.79
CA GLY A 126 -13.16 -8.68 23.79
C GLY A 126 -12.97 -9.73 24.88
N ILE A 127 -12.65 -10.98 24.51
CA ILE A 127 -12.35 -12.05 25.47
C ILE A 127 -11.13 -11.67 26.33
N LEU A 128 -10.07 -11.15 25.71
CA LEU A 128 -8.85 -10.75 26.41
C LEU A 128 -9.15 -9.64 27.44
N VAL A 129 -9.85 -8.59 27.04
CA VAL A 129 -10.19 -7.45 27.91
C VAL A 129 -11.12 -7.88 29.05
N ILE A 130 -12.15 -8.68 28.77
CA ILE A 130 -13.06 -9.19 29.82
C ILE A 130 -12.28 -10.05 30.82
N THR A 131 -11.37 -10.89 30.34
CA THR A 131 -10.51 -11.73 31.21
C THR A 131 -9.67 -10.86 32.14
N VAL A 132 -9.05 -9.79 31.61
CA VAL A 132 -8.27 -8.85 32.43
C VAL A 132 -9.15 -8.17 33.48
N ILE A 133 -10.34 -7.69 33.10
CA ILE A 133 -11.28 -7.04 34.03
C ILE A 133 -11.65 -7.99 35.18
N VAL A 134 -12.04 -9.24 34.86
CA VAL A 134 -12.40 -10.24 35.87
C VAL A 134 -11.23 -10.52 36.81
N ASN A 135 -10.02 -10.66 36.28
CA ASN A 135 -8.83 -10.91 37.09
C ASN A 135 -8.49 -9.73 38.01
N ILE A 136 -8.65 -8.49 37.54
CA ILE A 136 -8.48 -7.30 38.38
C ILE A 136 -9.54 -7.26 39.49
N CYS A 137 -10.80 -7.58 39.20
CA CYS A 137 -11.85 -7.69 40.23
C CYS A 137 -11.49 -8.72 41.32
N ILE A 138 -10.97 -9.89 40.92
CA ILE A 138 -10.50 -10.92 41.85
C ILE A 138 -9.33 -10.38 42.69
N GLN A 139 -8.35 -9.72 42.07
CA GLN A 139 -7.19 -9.14 42.76
C GLN A 139 -7.56 -8.02 43.75
N LEU A 140 -8.59 -7.22 43.44
CA LEU A 140 -9.14 -6.21 44.34
C LEU A 140 -9.88 -6.87 45.51
N GLY A 141 -10.70 -7.90 45.26
CA GLY A 141 -11.45 -8.61 46.30
C GLY A 141 -10.56 -9.44 47.25
N THR A 142 -9.45 -9.98 46.74
CA THR A 142 -8.46 -10.74 47.52
C THR A 142 -7.43 -9.85 48.22
N GLY A 143 -7.43 -8.55 47.96
CA GLY A 143 -6.47 -7.60 48.55
C GLY A 143 -5.05 -7.69 47.96
N VAL A 144 -4.85 -8.43 46.86
CA VAL A 144 -3.58 -8.48 46.12
C VAL A 144 -3.20 -7.10 45.56
N ILE A 145 -4.21 -6.33 45.15
CA ILE A 145 -4.09 -4.89 44.85
C ILE A 145 -4.71 -4.12 46.01
N TYR A 146 -3.86 -3.54 46.87
CA TYR A 146 -4.31 -2.84 48.09
C TYR A 146 -4.01 -1.34 48.08
N VAL A 147 -2.94 -0.89 47.41
CA VAL A 147 -2.54 0.53 47.42
C VAL A 147 -3.31 1.35 46.37
N PHE A 148 -3.32 0.89 45.12
CA PHE A 148 -3.85 1.64 43.98
C PHE A 148 -5.26 1.21 43.57
N TRP A 149 -6.09 0.80 44.53
CA TRP A 149 -7.42 0.25 44.25
C TRP A 149 -8.36 1.24 43.54
N LYS A 150 -8.27 2.54 43.87
CA LYS A 150 -9.06 3.60 43.23
C LYS A 150 -8.64 3.80 41.77
N GLU A 151 -7.33 3.83 41.51
CA GLU A 151 -6.77 3.97 40.17
C GLU A 151 -7.12 2.74 39.31
N HIS A 152 -6.99 1.52 39.86
CA HIS A 152 -7.40 0.30 39.16
C HIS A 152 -8.91 0.27 38.85
N ALA A 153 -9.76 0.66 39.80
CA ALA A 153 -11.20 0.74 39.55
C ALA A 153 -11.55 1.76 38.45
N PHE A 154 -10.87 2.91 38.44
CA PHE A 154 -11.05 3.94 37.43
C PHE A 154 -10.57 3.49 36.04
N ILE A 155 -9.39 2.88 35.95
CA ILE A 155 -8.86 2.35 34.68
C ILE A 155 -9.72 1.20 34.16
N MET A 156 -10.23 0.34 35.03
CA MET A 156 -11.15 -0.73 34.64
C MET A 156 -12.44 -0.18 34.02
N PHE A 157 -13.00 0.90 34.58
CA PHE A 157 -14.13 1.61 33.97
C PHE A 157 -13.77 2.16 32.58
N ILE A 158 -12.62 2.83 32.45
CA ILE A 158 -12.14 3.33 31.15
C ILE A 158 -11.97 2.18 30.15
N MET A 159 -11.41 1.05 30.57
CA MET A 159 -11.18 -0.12 29.74
C MET A 159 -12.51 -0.68 29.18
N LEU A 160 -13.55 -0.77 30.02
CA LEU A 160 -14.88 -1.19 29.59
C LEU A 160 -15.52 -0.20 28.59
N VAL A 161 -15.40 1.10 28.85
CA VAL A 161 -15.88 2.14 27.93
C VAL A 161 -15.14 2.07 26.59
N LEU A 162 -13.83 1.89 26.60
CA LEU A 162 -13.03 1.74 25.38
C LEU A 162 -13.43 0.48 24.61
N LEU A 163 -13.66 -0.66 25.28
CA LEU A 163 -14.15 -1.88 24.63
C LEU A 163 -15.52 -1.68 23.97
N LEU A 164 -16.43 -0.98 24.65
CA LEU A 164 -17.73 -0.61 24.08
C LEU A 164 -17.53 0.28 22.85
N PHE A 165 -16.71 1.32 22.92
CA PHE A 165 -16.48 2.23 21.79
C PHE A 165 -15.89 1.49 20.59
N TRP A 166 -14.98 0.55 20.86
CA TRP A 166 -14.27 -0.22 19.86
C TRP A 166 -15.19 -1.23 19.16
N THR A 167 -15.95 -2.03 19.92
CA THR A 167 -16.93 -3.00 19.37
C THR A 167 -18.01 -2.33 18.52
N PHE A 168 -18.55 -1.21 19.01
CA PHE A 168 -19.62 -0.48 18.33
C PHE A 168 -19.16 0.34 17.12
N SER A 169 -17.90 0.80 17.11
CA SER A 169 -17.30 1.41 15.91
C SER A 169 -17.06 0.38 14.82
N ALA A 170 -16.65 -0.84 15.19
CA ALA A 170 -16.44 -1.90 14.21
C ALA A 170 -17.73 -2.31 13.48
N LEU A 171 -18.89 -2.28 14.15
CA LEU A 171 -20.19 -2.55 13.51
C LEU A 171 -20.51 -1.58 12.37
N THR A 172 -19.92 -0.39 12.35
CA THR A 172 -20.14 0.62 11.30
C THR A 172 -19.14 0.59 10.18
N VAL A 173 -18.03 -0.13 10.34
CA VAL A 173 -16.98 -0.19 9.32
C VAL A 173 -17.50 -0.76 8.00
N PRO A 174 -18.22 -1.90 7.95
CA PRO A 174 -18.62 -2.50 6.68
C PRO A 174 -19.59 -1.62 5.89
N THR A 175 -20.56 -1.00 6.57
CA THR A 175 -21.51 -0.07 5.94
C THR A 175 -20.81 1.18 5.43
N THR A 176 -19.89 1.72 6.21
CA THR A 176 -19.10 2.91 5.82
C THR A 176 -18.22 2.61 4.60
N LYS A 177 -17.54 1.44 4.57
CA LYS A 177 -16.77 0.98 3.39
C LYS A 177 -17.66 0.89 2.16
N ARG A 178 -18.80 0.20 2.25
CA ARG A 178 -19.75 0.05 1.13
C ARG A 178 -20.27 1.40 0.64
N TYR A 179 -20.62 2.31 1.55
CA TYR A 179 -21.10 3.65 1.21
C TYR A 179 -20.02 4.47 0.49
N LEU A 180 -18.79 4.47 1.01
CA LEU A 180 -17.68 5.18 0.40
C LEU A 180 -17.30 4.61 -0.96
N GLU A 181 -17.39 3.29 -1.13
CA GLU A 181 -17.12 2.63 -2.41
C GLU A 181 -18.13 3.04 -3.49
N LEU A 182 -19.43 3.06 -3.15
CA LEU A 182 -20.47 3.55 -4.04
C LEU A 182 -20.27 5.03 -4.41
N LYS A 183 -19.89 5.87 -3.44
CA LYS A 183 -19.64 7.30 -3.66
C LYS A 183 -18.36 7.52 -4.48
N TYR A 184 -17.36 6.67 -4.30
CA TYR A 184 -16.11 6.70 -5.07
C TYR A 184 -16.38 6.38 -6.53
N ASN A 185 -17.07 5.28 -6.83
CA ASN A 185 -17.38 4.88 -8.21
C ASN A 185 -18.16 5.96 -8.97
N LYS A 186 -19.16 6.58 -8.32
CA LYS A 186 -19.91 7.70 -8.91
C LYS A 186 -19.01 8.91 -9.23
N LYS A 187 -18.11 9.30 -8.32
CA LYS A 187 -17.20 10.44 -8.54
C LYS A 187 -16.09 10.12 -9.53
N TYR A 188 -15.65 8.87 -9.58
CA TYR A 188 -14.69 8.37 -10.56
C TYR A 188 -15.26 8.44 -11.98
N GLU A 189 -16.51 8.00 -12.19
CA GLU A 189 -17.21 8.19 -13.48
C GLU A 189 -17.32 9.67 -13.87
N LEU A 190 -17.55 10.56 -12.91
CA LEU A 190 -17.56 12.01 -13.15
C LEU A 190 -16.16 12.52 -13.56
N ALA A 191 -15.10 12.09 -12.86
CA ALA A 191 -13.72 12.45 -13.21
C ALA A 191 -13.36 12.00 -14.63
N LEU A 192 -13.74 10.77 -15.01
CA LEU A 192 -13.54 10.26 -16.37
C LEU A 192 -14.27 11.10 -17.43
N LYS A 193 -15.54 11.47 -17.18
CA LYS A 193 -16.33 12.32 -18.10
C LYS A 193 -15.78 13.73 -18.24
N GLU A 194 -15.14 14.28 -17.21
CA GLU A 194 -14.44 15.56 -17.30
C GLU A 194 -13.15 15.42 -18.11
N SER A 195 -12.37 14.37 -17.83
CA SER A 195 -11.10 14.09 -18.53
C SER A 195 -11.31 13.91 -20.05
N SER A 196 -12.41 13.31 -20.48
CA SER A 196 -12.70 13.09 -21.91
C SER A 196 -13.07 14.36 -22.67
N LYS A 197 -13.47 15.44 -21.97
CA LYS A 197 -13.89 16.70 -22.59
C LYS A 197 -12.74 17.69 -22.80
N GLU A 198 -11.63 17.52 -22.09
CA GLU A 198 -10.46 18.38 -22.21
C GLU A 198 -9.51 17.85 -23.29
N THR A 199 -9.73 18.28 -24.54
CA THR A 199 -8.95 17.83 -25.71
C THR A 199 -7.67 18.65 -25.94
N SER A 200 -7.47 19.75 -25.22
CA SER A 200 -6.38 20.72 -25.48
C SER A 200 -5.13 20.56 -24.61
N LYS A 201 -5.11 19.60 -23.67
CA LYS A 201 -3.99 19.37 -22.73
C LYS A 201 -3.15 18.18 -23.16
N THR A 202 -1.83 18.25 -22.91
CA THR A 202 -0.91 17.11 -23.09
C THR A 202 -1.33 15.92 -22.21
N VAL A 203 -1.09 14.68 -22.66
CA VAL A 203 -1.40 13.43 -21.94
C VAL A 203 -0.85 13.45 -20.51
N VAL A 204 0.40 13.90 -20.31
CA VAL A 204 1.01 13.97 -18.99
C VAL A 204 0.28 14.94 -18.06
N ASN A 205 -0.03 16.16 -18.50
CA ASN A 205 -0.76 17.13 -17.69
C ASN A 205 -2.18 16.66 -17.36
N LYS A 206 -2.85 15.99 -18.31
CA LYS A 206 -4.15 15.36 -18.08
C LYS A 206 -4.08 14.28 -17.00
N LEU A 207 -3.14 13.34 -17.13
CA LEU A 207 -2.92 12.29 -16.13
C LEU A 207 -2.56 12.85 -14.76
N ARG A 208 -1.81 13.96 -14.72
CA ARG A 208 -1.48 14.66 -13.47
C ARG A 208 -2.73 15.19 -12.78
N GLU A 209 -3.58 15.92 -13.50
CA GLU A 209 -4.83 16.45 -12.95
C GLU A 209 -5.77 15.32 -12.51
N ASP A 210 -5.89 14.27 -13.31
CA ASP A 210 -6.70 13.09 -12.96
C ASP A 210 -6.16 12.38 -11.71
N LEU A 211 -4.84 12.24 -11.57
CA LEU A 211 -4.22 11.69 -10.37
C LEU A 211 -4.41 12.59 -9.14
N MET A 212 -4.45 13.91 -9.29
CA MET A 212 -4.81 14.81 -8.18
C MET A 212 -6.26 14.57 -7.71
N LYS A 213 -7.19 14.39 -8.65
CA LYS A 213 -8.58 14.04 -8.36
C LYS A 213 -8.67 12.66 -7.69
N TYR A 214 -7.99 11.65 -8.23
CA TYR A 214 -7.96 10.28 -7.69
C TYR A 214 -7.29 10.22 -6.32
N TRP A 215 -6.21 10.97 -6.10
CA TRP A 215 -5.56 11.10 -4.80
C TRP A 215 -6.50 11.71 -3.77
N MET A 216 -7.17 12.82 -4.11
CA MET A 216 -8.13 13.45 -3.21
C MET A 216 -9.26 12.48 -2.83
N MET A 217 -9.79 11.74 -3.81
CA MET A 217 -10.82 10.72 -3.55
C MET A 217 -10.30 9.56 -2.69
N ALA A 218 -9.16 8.97 -3.06
CA ALA A 218 -8.57 7.82 -2.38
C ALA A 218 -8.13 8.14 -0.94
N HIS A 219 -7.56 9.33 -0.73
CA HIS A 219 -7.13 9.77 0.60
C HIS A 219 -8.34 10.01 1.51
N THR A 220 -9.39 10.64 1.00
CA THR A 220 -10.59 10.97 1.79
C THR A 220 -11.48 9.76 2.05
N CYS A 221 -11.45 8.74 1.18
CA CYS A 221 -12.15 7.47 1.37
C CYS A 221 -11.35 6.38 2.10
N SER A 222 -10.05 6.59 2.34
CA SER A 222 -9.19 5.64 3.06
C SER A 222 -9.84 5.22 4.38
N PRO A 223 -10.16 3.93 4.58
CA PRO A 223 -10.92 3.47 5.75
C PRO A 223 -10.23 3.79 7.08
N GLN A 224 -8.90 3.72 7.12
CA GLN A 224 -8.13 4.11 8.30
C GLN A 224 -8.26 5.60 8.61
N PHE A 225 -8.23 6.45 7.57
CA PHE A 225 -8.41 7.89 7.73
C PHE A 225 -9.81 8.21 8.25
N VAL A 226 -10.83 7.56 7.68
CA VAL A 226 -12.24 7.68 8.09
C VAL A 226 -12.44 7.24 9.54
N MET A 227 -11.82 6.13 9.94
CA MET A 227 -11.85 5.69 11.33
C MET A 227 -11.08 6.64 12.25
N GLY A 228 -9.89 7.11 11.84
CA GLY A 228 -9.04 8.02 12.59
C GLY A 228 -9.70 9.37 12.91
N ARG A 229 -10.54 9.88 12.00
CA ARG A 229 -11.29 11.14 12.15
C ARG A 229 -12.70 10.97 12.74
N SER A 230 -13.10 9.74 13.08
CA SER A 230 -14.41 9.46 13.66
C SER A 230 -14.56 10.05 15.07
N VAL A 231 -15.79 10.36 15.48
CA VAL A 231 -16.07 10.87 16.83
C VAL A 231 -15.73 9.86 17.92
N THR A 232 -15.88 8.56 17.64
CA THR A 232 -15.53 7.50 18.60
C THR A 232 -14.01 7.39 18.76
N CYS A 233 -13.24 7.38 17.67
CA CYS A 233 -11.77 7.34 17.74
C CYS A 233 -11.20 8.56 18.48
N THR A 234 -11.71 9.76 18.21
CA THR A 234 -11.27 10.98 18.92
C THR A 234 -11.60 10.93 20.42
N ALA A 235 -12.76 10.40 20.79
CA ALA A 235 -13.12 10.19 22.20
C ALA A 235 -12.26 9.11 22.87
N THR A 236 -11.90 8.02 22.17
CA THR A 236 -10.94 7.04 22.70
C THR A 236 -9.56 7.67 22.96
N GLY A 237 -9.14 8.65 22.16
CA GLY A 237 -7.91 9.42 22.41
C GLY A 237 -7.95 10.21 23.72
N ALA A 238 -9.09 10.81 24.06
CA ALA A 238 -9.28 11.49 25.34
C ALA A 238 -9.19 10.51 26.53
N PHE A 239 -9.81 9.33 26.41
CA PHE A 239 -9.74 8.29 27.43
C PHE A 239 -8.32 7.71 27.58
N CYS A 240 -7.55 7.59 26.50
CA CYS A 240 -6.14 7.17 26.56
C CYS A 240 -5.26 8.21 27.25
N LEU A 241 -5.49 9.50 26.99
CA LEU A 241 -4.83 10.59 27.71
C LEU A 241 -5.15 10.55 29.20
N LEU A 242 -6.42 10.33 29.54
CA LEU A 242 -6.87 10.22 30.92
C LEU A 242 -6.24 9.01 31.64
N SER A 243 -6.16 7.85 30.97
CA SER A 243 -5.50 6.67 31.54
C SER A 243 -4.00 6.88 31.72
N ALA A 244 -3.32 7.50 30.74
CA ALA A 244 -1.90 7.83 30.87
C ALA A 244 -1.64 8.84 32.00
N ALA A 245 -2.52 9.85 32.16
CA ALA A 245 -2.44 10.82 33.24
C ALA A 245 -2.60 10.16 34.62
N THR A 246 -3.52 9.20 34.77
CA THR A 246 -3.67 8.47 36.05
C THR A 246 -2.46 7.62 36.40
N LEU A 247 -1.78 7.03 35.41
CA LEU A 247 -0.53 6.31 35.62
C LEU A 247 0.58 7.27 36.07
N ALA A 248 0.70 8.42 35.41
CA ALA A 248 1.67 9.45 35.75
C ALA A 248 1.43 10.00 37.17
N GLU A 249 0.18 10.29 37.52
CA GLU A 249 -0.22 10.71 38.86
C GLU A 249 0.17 9.65 39.91
N ALA A 250 -0.17 8.38 39.67
CA ALA A 250 0.16 7.28 40.57
C ALA A 250 1.67 7.14 40.77
N MET A 251 2.47 7.28 39.69
CA MET A 251 3.93 7.26 39.77
C MET A 251 4.46 8.45 40.58
N VAL A 252 4.01 9.68 40.27
CA VAL A 252 4.45 10.88 40.98
C VAL A 252 4.11 10.79 42.46
N ARG A 253 2.88 10.40 42.81
CA ARG A 253 2.45 10.18 44.20
C ARG A 253 3.30 9.13 44.90
N SER A 254 3.63 8.04 44.19
CA SER A 254 4.42 6.95 44.74
C SER A 254 5.89 7.30 44.99
N TYR A 255 6.52 8.07 44.10
CA TYR A 255 7.94 8.44 44.22
C TYR A 255 8.17 9.67 45.09
N PHE A 256 7.34 10.71 44.94
CA PHE A 256 7.55 12.01 45.61
C PHE A 256 6.79 12.14 46.94
N MET A 257 5.77 11.32 47.20
CA MET A 257 5.01 11.35 48.46
C MET A 257 5.01 9.98 49.16
N PRO A 258 6.19 9.44 49.54
CA PRO A 258 6.30 8.12 50.16
C PRO A 258 5.56 8.02 51.50
N TRP A 259 5.35 9.13 52.20
CA TRP A 259 4.61 9.24 53.46
C TRP A 259 3.10 8.91 53.31
N SER A 260 2.56 8.97 52.08
CA SER A 260 1.13 8.80 51.82
C SER A 260 0.71 7.36 51.51
N LEU A 261 1.65 6.47 51.17
CA LEU A 261 1.38 5.09 50.74
C LEU A 261 2.22 4.10 51.55
N LYS A 262 1.56 3.12 52.19
CA LYS A 262 2.23 2.02 52.89
C LYS A 262 2.35 0.82 51.95
N PHE A 263 3.56 0.32 51.75
CA PHE A 263 3.85 -0.89 50.97
C PHE A 263 4.32 -2.02 51.89
N CYS A 264 3.98 -3.26 51.55
CA CYS A 264 4.43 -4.44 52.27
C CYS A 264 5.92 -4.72 52.01
N ILE A 265 6.61 -5.21 53.05
CA ILE A 265 8.01 -5.61 52.97
C ILE A 265 8.05 -7.06 52.48
N GLY A 266 8.65 -7.29 51.31
CA GLY A 266 8.79 -8.62 50.72
C GLY A 266 9.58 -8.58 49.41
N LYS A 267 10.08 -9.72 48.96
CA LYS A 267 10.62 -9.88 47.60
C LYS A 267 9.47 -10.34 46.70
N SER A 268 9.37 -9.76 45.51
CA SER A 268 8.47 -10.28 44.47
C SER A 268 9.11 -11.51 43.84
N ASP A 269 8.28 -12.48 43.49
CA ASP A 269 8.74 -13.72 42.85
C ASP A 269 9.35 -13.44 41.46
N TYR A 270 8.91 -12.35 40.82
CA TYR A 270 9.49 -11.84 39.56
C TYR A 270 10.79 -11.04 39.76
N GLN A 271 11.17 -10.75 41.00
CA GLN A 271 12.42 -10.08 41.38
C GLN A 271 12.65 -8.73 40.67
N TRP A 272 13.74 -8.58 39.90
CA TRP A 272 14.11 -7.34 39.20
C TRP A 272 13.37 -7.17 37.87
N SER A 273 12.81 -8.27 37.33
CA SER A 273 12.13 -8.25 36.03
C SER A 273 10.85 -7.39 36.04
N THR A 274 10.17 -7.23 37.19
CA THR A 274 9.03 -6.30 37.32
C THR A 274 9.42 -4.85 37.09
N THR A 275 10.63 -4.45 37.52
CA THR A 275 11.15 -3.10 37.28
C THR A 275 11.39 -2.88 35.80
N LEU A 276 11.97 -3.87 35.12
CA LEU A 276 12.18 -3.80 33.67
C LEU A 276 10.85 -3.67 32.91
N VAL A 277 9.86 -4.49 33.27
CA VAL A 277 8.52 -4.43 32.67
C VAL A 277 7.88 -3.06 32.89
N LEU A 278 7.93 -2.53 34.12
CA LEU A 278 7.38 -1.22 34.46
C LEU A 278 7.99 -0.12 33.59
N VAL A 279 9.32 -0.07 33.46
CA VAL A 279 10.00 0.95 32.66
C VAL A 279 9.57 0.88 31.19
N ILE A 280 9.61 -0.31 30.58
CA ILE A 280 9.26 -0.49 29.17
C ILE A 280 7.79 -0.14 28.92
N GLN A 281 6.87 -0.63 29.75
CA GLN A 281 5.45 -0.35 29.58
C GLN A 281 5.12 1.12 29.81
N THR A 282 5.80 1.81 30.71
CA THR A 282 5.61 3.26 30.92
C THR A 282 6.00 4.06 29.68
N ILE A 283 7.15 3.74 29.08
CA ILE A 283 7.57 4.35 27.81
C ILE A 283 6.56 3.99 26.71
N ALA A 284 6.08 2.74 26.67
CA ALA A 284 5.11 2.29 25.68
C ALA A 284 3.75 2.97 25.81
N VAL A 285 3.29 3.24 27.04
CA VAL A 285 2.08 4.05 27.30
C VAL A 285 2.30 5.47 26.79
N GLY A 286 3.45 6.10 27.09
CA GLY A 286 3.77 7.46 26.63
C GLY A 286 3.76 7.57 25.10
N VAL A 287 4.54 6.71 24.43
CA VAL A 287 4.63 6.68 22.95
C VAL A 287 3.30 6.29 22.32
N GLY A 288 2.62 5.26 22.84
CA GLY A 288 1.34 4.79 22.30
C GLY A 288 0.19 5.77 22.48
N THR A 289 0.25 6.66 23.48
CA THR A 289 -0.77 7.70 23.71
C THR A 289 -0.59 8.90 22.80
N PHE A 290 0.62 9.10 22.25
CA PHE A 290 0.93 10.25 21.40
C PHE A 290 0.01 10.33 20.16
N ALA A 291 -0.17 9.23 19.44
CA ALA A 291 -1.00 9.22 18.23
C ALA A 291 -2.51 9.46 18.52
N PRO A 292 -3.16 8.75 19.47
CA PRO A 292 -4.53 9.07 19.90
C PRO A 292 -4.70 10.50 20.40
N ALA A 293 -3.74 11.04 21.17
CA ALA A 293 -3.77 12.41 21.66
C ALA A 293 -3.73 13.43 20.52
N PHE A 294 -2.90 13.19 19.50
CA PHE A 294 -2.81 14.07 18.35
C PHE A 294 -4.09 14.05 17.50
N ARG A 295 -4.71 12.87 17.31
CA ARG A 295 -6.04 12.75 16.65
C ARG A 295 -7.12 13.54 17.42
N TRP A 296 -7.12 13.43 18.74
CA TRP A 296 -8.01 14.21 19.60
C TRP A 296 -7.78 15.73 19.46
N PHE A 297 -6.51 16.16 19.53
CA PHE A 297 -6.14 17.57 19.43
C PHE A 297 -6.48 18.18 18.06
N THR A 298 -6.21 17.45 16.97
CA THR A 298 -6.57 17.89 15.61
C THR A 298 -8.08 18.06 15.45
N ALA A 299 -8.87 17.10 15.90
CA ALA A 299 -10.33 17.19 15.85
C ALA A 299 -10.89 18.40 16.61
N ILE A 300 -10.27 18.77 17.73
CA ILE A 300 -10.64 19.96 18.52
C ILE A 300 -10.25 21.23 17.78
N ASN A 301 -9.00 21.35 17.34
CA ASN A 301 -8.51 22.54 16.66
C ASN A 301 -9.36 22.88 15.43
N PHE A 302 -9.73 21.85 14.64
CA PHE A 302 -10.62 22.03 13.49
C PHE A 302 -12.04 22.45 13.87
N SER A 303 -12.57 21.93 14.97
CA SER A 303 -13.91 22.31 15.44
C SER A 303 -13.94 23.75 15.99
N CYS A 304 -12.85 24.23 16.60
CA CYS A 304 -12.71 25.60 17.11
C CYS A 304 -12.71 26.66 16.00
N GLN A 305 -12.13 26.36 14.84
CA GLN A 305 -12.04 27.30 13.72
C GLN A 305 -13.39 27.63 13.07
N ASN A 306 -14.42 26.79 13.28
CA ASN A 306 -15.69 26.87 12.56
C ASN A 306 -16.85 27.44 13.42
N ARG A 307 -16.56 28.45 14.25
CA ARG A 307 -17.47 29.03 15.25
C ARG A 307 -18.59 29.86 14.60
N GLY A 308 -19.60 29.19 14.04
CA GLY A 308 -20.85 29.78 13.56
C GLY A 308 -22.06 29.44 14.45
N ASN A 309 -22.99 30.39 14.62
CA ASN A 309 -24.15 30.29 15.51
C ASN A 309 -25.22 29.23 15.12
N THR A 310 -25.10 28.56 13.97
CA THR A 310 -26.10 27.61 13.45
C THR A 310 -25.86 26.14 13.83
N LEU A 311 -24.94 25.85 14.77
CA LEU A 311 -24.40 24.49 14.97
C LEU A 311 -25.17 23.62 15.98
N TRP A 312 -25.87 24.19 16.96
CA TRP A 312 -26.43 23.42 18.09
C TRP A 312 -27.41 22.30 17.68
N ASN A 313 -28.32 22.57 16.73
CA ASN A 313 -29.29 21.57 16.27
C ASN A 313 -28.67 20.46 15.38
N LYS A 314 -27.53 20.72 14.73
CA LYS A 314 -26.81 19.72 13.92
C LYS A 314 -25.87 18.85 14.76
N ILE A 315 -25.40 19.33 15.91
CA ILE A 315 -24.43 18.60 16.76
C ILE A 315 -25.04 17.35 17.39
N PHE A 316 -26.30 17.38 17.82
CA PHE A 316 -26.95 16.25 18.49
C PHE A 316 -27.68 15.28 17.55
N LYS A 317 -27.71 15.56 16.24
CA LYS A 317 -28.27 14.63 15.26
C LYS A 317 -27.31 13.44 15.10
N VAL A 318 -27.81 12.22 15.25
CA VAL A 318 -27.05 11.01 14.92
C VAL A 318 -27.24 10.71 13.44
N GLU A 319 -26.13 10.57 12.73
CA GLU A 319 -26.12 10.30 11.29
C GLU A 319 -26.55 8.86 11.00
N HIS A 320 -27.25 8.66 9.89
CA HIS A 320 -27.90 7.37 9.61
C HIS A 320 -26.90 6.22 9.49
N TYR A 321 -25.71 6.48 8.94
CA TYR A 321 -24.68 5.46 8.71
C TYR A 321 -24.22 4.76 10.00
N TRP A 322 -24.34 5.40 11.18
CA TRP A 322 -23.96 4.81 12.47
C TRP A 322 -24.86 3.65 12.89
N ILE A 323 -26.14 3.70 12.51
CA ILE A 323 -27.16 2.72 12.92
C ILE A 323 -27.58 1.81 11.78
N GLN A 324 -27.27 2.18 10.53
CA GLN A 324 -27.72 1.48 9.32
C GLN A 324 -27.43 -0.03 9.35
N SER A 325 -26.22 -0.45 9.73
CA SER A 325 -25.88 -1.88 9.79
C SER A 325 -26.78 -2.66 10.74
N LEU A 326 -27.11 -2.07 11.90
CA LEU A 326 -27.95 -2.69 12.91
C LEU A 326 -29.42 -2.75 12.47
N VAL A 327 -29.88 -1.73 11.74
CA VAL A 327 -31.22 -1.69 11.13
C VAL A 327 -31.33 -2.75 10.03
N GLU A 328 -30.36 -2.83 9.12
CA GLU A 328 -30.31 -3.86 8.07
C GLU A 328 -30.28 -5.27 8.68
N MET A 329 -29.45 -5.50 9.71
CA MET A 329 -29.41 -6.76 10.44
C MET A 329 -30.74 -7.11 11.11
N LYS A 330 -31.49 -6.11 11.58
CA LYS A 330 -32.81 -6.29 12.22
C LYS A 330 -33.87 -6.72 11.22
N GLU A 331 -33.81 -6.21 10.00
CA GLU A 331 -34.73 -6.56 8.91
C GLU A 331 -34.42 -7.94 8.30
N CYS A 332 -33.14 -8.36 8.31
CA CYS A 332 -32.74 -9.65 7.77
C CYS A 332 -33.35 -10.84 8.54
N PRO A 333 -33.85 -11.89 7.86
CA PRO A 333 -34.34 -13.09 8.53
C PRO A 333 -33.19 -13.85 9.23
N LEU A 334 -33.52 -14.61 10.28
CA LEU A 334 -32.56 -15.53 10.91
C LEU A 334 -32.22 -16.66 9.94
N THR A 335 -30.95 -16.77 9.54
CA THR A 335 -30.45 -17.87 8.69
C THR A 335 -30.25 -19.19 9.43
N LEU A 336 -30.48 -19.22 10.75
CA LEU A 336 -30.39 -20.43 11.55
C LEU A 336 -31.44 -21.45 11.11
N ARG A 337 -30.99 -22.63 10.67
CA ARG A 337 -31.81 -23.75 10.21
C ARG A 337 -32.48 -24.47 11.39
N VAL A 338 -33.28 -23.75 12.18
CA VAL A 338 -34.03 -24.32 13.32
C VAL A 338 -35.33 -24.93 12.81
N ARG A 339 -35.48 -26.24 13.03
CA ARG A 339 -36.62 -27.04 12.53
C ARG A 339 -37.96 -26.68 13.20
N HIS A 340 -37.95 -26.11 14.41
CA HIS A 340 -39.15 -25.87 15.21
C HIS A 340 -39.65 -24.40 15.16
N ARG A 341 -40.92 -24.20 14.81
CA ARG A 341 -41.55 -22.87 14.58
C ARG A 341 -41.53 -21.96 15.81
N HIS A 342 -41.81 -22.49 17.00
CA HIS A 342 -41.87 -21.71 18.25
C HIS A 342 -40.49 -21.17 18.67
N PHE A 343 -39.45 -22.02 18.65
CA PHE A 343 -38.08 -21.60 18.95
C PHE A 343 -37.56 -20.58 17.94
N ARG A 344 -37.91 -20.72 16.65
CA ARG A 344 -37.58 -19.72 15.63
C ARG A 344 -38.24 -18.36 15.90
N LYS A 345 -39.51 -18.34 16.34
CA LYS A 345 -40.22 -17.11 16.72
C LYS A 345 -39.57 -16.45 17.94
N LEU A 346 -39.22 -17.23 18.96
CA LEU A 346 -38.56 -16.73 20.17
C LEU A 346 -37.16 -16.19 19.86
N ALA A 347 -36.34 -16.93 19.11
CA ALA A 347 -35.02 -16.49 18.68
C ALA A 347 -35.08 -15.20 17.84
N HIS A 348 -36.09 -15.08 16.97
CA HIS A 348 -36.31 -13.85 16.19
C HIS A 348 -36.71 -12.68 17.09
N ALA A 349 -37.61 -12.88 18.05
CA ALA A 349 -38.00 -11.85 19.01
C ALA A 349 -36.81 -11.40 19.87
N ALA A 350 -36.01 -12.35 20.37
CA ALA A 350 -34.79 -12.07 21.11
C ALA A 350 -33.76 -11.30 20.27
N LYS A 351 -33.54 -11.70 19.01
CA LYS A 351 -32.69 -10.96 18.06
C LYS A 351 -33.15 -9.51 17.90
N VAL A 352 -34.44 -9.29 17.68
CA VAL A 352 -34.99 -7.93 17.49
C VAL A 352 -34.82 -7.09 18.76
N GLN A 353 -35.08 -7.65 19.94
CA GLN A 353 -34.84 -6.96 21.21
C GLN A 353 -33.36 -6.61 21.41
N PHE A 354 -32.47 -7.56 21.15
CA PHE A 354 -31.02 -7.36 21.22
C PHE A 354 -30.54 -6.26 20.27
N LEU A 355 -30.99 -6.27 19.02
CA LEU A 355 -30.62 -5.25 18.04
C LEU A 355 -31.21 -3.88 18.39
N ASN A 356 -32.43 -3.82 18.93
CA ASN A 356 -32.98 -2.55 19.45
C ASN A 356 -32.14 -1.98 20.60
N LEU A 357 -31.65 -2.84 21.50
CA LEU A 357 -30.73 -2.42 22.55
C LEU A 357 -29.40 -1.92 21.96
N CYS A 358 -28.83 -2.65 20.99
CA CYS A 358 -27.60 -2.23 20.30
C CYS A 358 -27.76 -0.88 19.59
N ILE A 359 -28.89 -0.64 18.92
CA ILE A 359 -29.17 0.66 18.27
C ILE A 359 -29.20 1.79 19.30
N LYS A 360 -29.85 1.58 20.46
CA LYS A 360 -29.88 2.56 21.55
C LYS A 360 -28.47 2.83 22.10
N VAL A 361 -27.69 1.77 22.35
CA VAL A 361 -26.31 1.89 22.85
C VAL A 361 -25.43 2.62 21.84
N GLN A 362 -25.49 2.25 20.56
CA GLN A 362 -24.76 2.90 19.47
C GLN A 362 -25.07 4.40 19.38
N THR A 363 -26.36 4.74 19.44
CA THR A 363 -26.83 6.13 19.46
C THR A 363 -26.26 6.87 20.67
N GLY A 364 -26.29 6.25 21.85
CA GLY A 364 -25.72 6.80 23.08
C GLY A 364 -24.20 7.00 23.01
N ILE A 365 -23.45 6.06 22.42
CA ILE A 365 -22.00 6.17 22.23
C ILE A 365 -21.65 7.34 21.31
N VAL A 366 -22.35 7.48 20.19
CA VAL A 366 -22.14 8.60 19.25
C VAL A 366 -22.42 9.93 19.94
N LEU A 367 -23.55 10.03 20.65
CA LEU A 367 -23.93 11.23 21.39
C LEU A 367 -22.89 11.60 22.45
N THR A 368 -22.47 10.61 23.26
CA THR A 368 -21.46 10.78 24.30
C THR A 368 -20.12 11.22 23.70
N SER A 369 -19.72 10.64 22.58
CA SER A 369 -18.48 11.01 21.87
C SER A 369 -18.53 12.45 21.37
N LYS A 370 -19.67 12.91 20.85
CA LYS A 370 -19.86 14.32 20.45
C LYS A 370 -19.81 15.26 21.65
N VAL A 371 -20.41 14.88 22.78
CA VAL A 371 -20.36 15.65 24.04
C VAL A 371 -18.92 15.74 24.57
N ILE A 372 -18.17 14.63 24.59
CA ILE A 372 -16.75 14.63 24.98
C ILE A 372 -15.95 15.61 24.10
N ARG A 373 -16.22 15.65 22.79
CA ARG A 373 -15.58 16.61 21.89
C ARG A 373 -15.92 18.06 22.25
N LEU A 374 -17.18 18.36 22.57
CA LEU A 374 -17.61 19.70 23.00
C LEU A 374 -16.95 20.13 24.31
N ILE A 375 -16.94 19.25 25.31
CA ILE A 375 -16.27 19.51 26.60
C ILE A 375 -14.78 19.75 26.35
N SER A 376 -14.15 18.95 25.50
CA SER A 376 -12.74 19.10 25.16
C SER A 376 -12.46 20.43 24.45
N ILE A 377 -13.33 20.86 23.52
CA ILE A 377 -13.24 22.18 22.87
C ILE A 377 -13.33 23.29 23.91
N PHE A 378 -14.27 23.20 24.85
CA PHE A 378 -14.41 24.18 25.92
C PHE A 378 -13.15 24.26 26.78
N ILE A 379 -12.63 23.12 27.27
CA ILE A 379 -11.42 23.06 28.09
C ILE A 379 -10.21 23.62 27.33
N VAL A 380 -9.98 23.18 26.09
CA VAL A 380 -8.84 23.63 25.28
C VAL A 380 -8.96 25.12 24.94
N SER A 381 -10.17 25.62 24.65
CA SER A 381 -10.43 27.04 24.46
C SER A 381 -10.08 27.86 25.71
N GLN A 382 -10.41 27.37 26.91
CA GLN A 382 -10.03 28.01 28.18
C GLN A 382 -8.51 27.97 28.38
N ILE A 383 -7.84 26.87 28.03
CA ILE A 383 -6.38 26.77 28.09
C ILE A 383 -5.73 27.76 27.11
N PHE A 384 -6.18 27.84 25.86
CA PHE A 384 -5.66 28.81 24.90
C PHE A 384 -5.89 30.25 25.37
N PHE A 385 -7.05 30.56 25.93
CA PHE A 385 -7.33 31.87 26.52
C PHE A 385 -6.43 32.17 27.73
N CYS A 386 -6.16 31.17 28.58
CA CYS A 386 -5.26 31.30 29.73
C CYS A 386 -3.79 31.44 29.27
N CYS A 387 -3.37 30.68 28.25
CA CYS A 387 -2.04 30.75 27.65
C CYS A 387 -1.82 32.07 26.91
N SER A 388 -2.81 32.57 26.16
CA SER A 388 -2.73 33.90 25.53
C SER A 388 -2.70 34.99 26.59
N CYS A 389 -3.46 34.85 27.69
CA CYS A 389 -3.39 35.76 28.83
C CYS A 389 -2.01 35.71 29.52
N CYS A 390 -1.40 34.51 29.63
CA CYS A 390 -0.02 34.33 30.12
C CYS A 390 1.04 34.87 29.15
N GLU A 391 0.85 34.75 27.84
CA GLU A 391 1.73 35.37 26.83
C GLU A 391 1.58 36.89 26.84
N ASP A 392 0.38 37.42 27.00
CA ASP A 392 0.10 38.85 27.13
C ASP A 392 0.65 39.40 28.45
N LEU A 393 0.61 38.62 29.54
CA LEU A 393 1.31 38.91 30.80
C LEU A 393 2.85 38.86 30.60
N LYS A 394 3.39 37.84 29.92
CA LYS A 394 4.82 37.75 29.59
C LYS A 394 5.29 38.89 28.66
N LYS A 395 4.46 39.32 27.71
CA LYS A 395 4.70 40.48 26.83
C LYS A 395 4.59 41.80 27.60
N LYS A 396 3.67 41.92 28.56
CA LYS A 396 3.62 43.06 29.49
C LYS A 396 4.84 43.14 30.42
N PHE A 397 5.46 42.01 30.76
CA PHE A 397 6.73 41.96 31.51
C PHE A 397 7.99 42.08 30.64
N LYS A 398 7.87 42.08 29.30
CA LYS A 398 8.98 42.35 28.37
C LYS A 398 8.67 43.62 27.56
N PHE A 399 9.04 44.79 28.08
CA PHE A 399 9.06 46.01 27.29
C PHE A 399 10.47 46.35 26.76
N LYS A 400 10.48 46.64 25.45
CA LYS A 400 11.53 47.23 24.58
C LYS A 400 12.72 46.35 24.14
N ASN A 401 12.58 45.83 22.92
CA ASN A 401 13.43 46.02 21.72
C ASN A 401 12.78 45.12 20.64
N GLY A 402 12.45 45.49 19.42
CA GLY A 402 12.92 46.51 18.49
C GLY A 402 12.86 45.81 17.11
N VAL A 403 12.06 46.36 16.19
CA VAL A 403 11.97 46.03 14.75
C VAL A 403 11.44 44.63 14.37
N SER A 404 10.22 44.59 13.82
CA SER A 404 9.72 43.46 13.03
C SER A 404 10.02 43.72 11.55
N ASN A 405 10.95 42.94 10.99
CA ASN A 405 11.20 42.88 9.56
C ASN A 405 9.99 42.26 8.84
N THR A 406 9.53 42.98 7.83
CA THR A 406 8.76 42.50 6.69
C THR A 406 9.57 41.43 5.96
N GLU A 407 9.04 40.21 5.83
CA GLU A 407 9.30 39.31 4.68
C GLU A 407 8.52 37.99 4.82
N SER A 408 7.50 37.82 3.99
CA SER A 408 7.31 36.59 3.22
C SER A 408 6.31 36.83 2.09
N GLY A 409 6.61 37.85 1.27
CA GLY A 409 6.14 37.90 -0.10
C GLY A 409 7.20 37.23 -0.96
N LEU A 410 7.07 35.92 -1.19
CA LEU A 410 7.49 35.21 -2.41
C LEU A 410 7.20 33.70 -2.23
N GLU A 411 6.03 33.28 -2.68
CA GLU A 411 5.88 31.96 -3.31
C GLU A 411 4.96 32.14 -4.51
N SER A 412 5.57 32.70 -5.56
CA SER A 412 5.43 32.35 -6.97
C SER A 412 4.18 31.55 -7.39
N GLN A 413 3.32 32.22 -8.17
CA GLN A 413 2.91 31.81 -9.52
C GLN A 413 3.24 30.34 -9.91
N LEU A 414 2.26 29.43 -9.81
CA LEU A 414 2.01 28.38 -10.82
C LEU A 414 0.67 27.65 -10.57
N SER A 415 -0.06 27.39 -11.65
CA SER A 415 -1.29 26.60 -11.81
C SER A 415 -2.64 27.25 -11.48
N LEU A 416 -3.46 27.37 -12.53
CA LEU A 416 -4.91 27.57 -12.45
C LEU A 416 -5.49 26.58 -11.42
N LYS A 417 -6.18 27.12 -10.41
CA LYS A 417 -6.64 26.40 -9.23
C LYS A 417 -7.71 25.36 -9.60
N LEU A 418 -7.29 24.11 -9.83
CA LEU A 418 -8.19 22.98 -10.04
C LEU A 418 -9.15 22.86 -8.84
N ASP A 419 -10.47 22.90 -9.08
CA ASP A 419 -11.47 22.83 -8.01
C ASP A 419 -11.66 21.38 -7.52
N LEU A 420 -10.73 20.92 -6.67
CA LEU A 420 -10.76 19.57 -6.08
C LEU A 420 -11.90 19.35 -5.07
N ARG A 421 -12.67 20.39 -4.72
CA ARG A 421 -13.76 20.31 -3.72
C ARG A 421 -14.77 19.22 -4.03
N ARG A 422 -15.12 19.07 -5.31
CA ARG A 422 -16.11 18.08 -5.78
C ARG A 422 -15.60 16.64 -5.66
N PHE A 423 -14.29 16.44 -5.52
CA PHE A 423 -13.64 15.14 -5.39
C PHE A 423 -13.36 14.72 -3.93
N VAL A 424 -13.64 15.58 -2.95
CA VAL A 424 -13.53 15.19 -1.52
C VAL A 424 -14.69 14.25 -1.15
N LEU A 425 -14.40 13.04 -0.67
CA LEU A 425 -15.40 12.16 -0.08
C LEU A 425 -15.58 12.46 1.41
N HIS A 426 -16.82 12.65 1.82
CA HIS A 426 -17.23 12.89 3.20
C HIS A 426 -18.51 12.11 3.52
N LEU A 427 -18.73 11.78 4.79
CA LEU A 427 -19.96 11.14 5.26
C LEU A 427 -21.03 12.21 5.56
N GLU A 428 -22.24 11.76 5.91
CA GLU A 428 -23.29 12.67 6.43
C GLU A 428 -22.73 13.43 7.64
N GLY A 429 -23.03 14.73 7.77
CA GLY A 429 -22.58 15.56 8.89
C GLY A 429 -21.16 16.12 8.79
N GLU A 430 -20.44 15.84 7.70
CA GLU A 430 -19.02 16.19 7.54
C GLU A 430 -18.74 17.26 6.47
N ASP A 431 -19.69 18.17 6.24
CA ASP A 431 -19.58 19.19 5.18
C ASP A 431 -18.32 20.08 5.34
N VAL A 432 -17.89 20.29 6.59
CA VAL A 432 -16.68 21.03 6.97
C VAL A 432 -15.39 20.38 6.46
N MET A 433 -15.41 19.06 6.21
CA MET A 433 -14.25 18.30 5.72
C MET A 433 -13.73 18.82 4.39
N VAL A 434 -14.64 19.28 3.51
CA VAL A 434 -14.28 19.79 2.18
C VAL A 434 -13.39 21.02 2.30
N GLU A 435 -13.76 21.97 3.17
CA GLU A 435 -12.96 23.18 3.40
C GLU A 435 -11.62 22.87 4.08
N LEU A 436 -11.60 21.88 4.99
CA LEU A 436 -10.38 21.45 5.67
C LEU A 436 -9.36 20.85 4.71
N MET A 437 -9.82 19.98 3.80
CA MET A 437 -8.96 19.37 2.77
C MET A 437 -8.41 20.40 1.79
N MET A 438 -9.09 21.52 1.59
CA MET A 438 -8.60 22.62 0.77
C MET A 438 -7.65 23.57 1.51
N LYS A 439 -7.78 23.71 2.84
CA LYS A 439 -6.93 24.57 3.69
C LYS A 439 -5.61 23.89 4.06
N CYS A 440 -5.67 22.62 4.46
CA CYS A 440 -4.48 21.80 4.56
C CYS A 440 -4.00 21.62 3.12
N LYS A 441 -2.81 22.12 2.75
CA LYS A 441 -2.20 21.86 1.42
C LYS A 441 -1.93 20.35 1.29
N CYS A 442 -2.99 19.55 1.08
CA CYS A 442 -2.99 18.09 1.01
C CYS A 442 -2.67 17.61 -0.40
N ASP A 443 -1.81 18.35 -1.11
CA ASP A 443 -1.28 17.93 -2.39
C ASP A 443 0.19 17.50 -2.27
N PRO A 444 0.45 16.28 -1.80
CA PRO A 444 1.79 15.70 -1.83
C PRO A 444 2.18 15.26 -3.25
N THR A 445 1.27 15.28 -4.23
CA THR A 445 1.56 14.76 -5.58
C THR A 445 2.65 15.59 -6.25
N ASP A 446 2.58 16.92 -6.16
CA ASP A 446 3.62 17.81 -6.67
C ASP A 446 4.98 17.61 -5.98
N HIS A 447 4.97 17.45 -4.65
CA HIS A 447 6.20 17.19 -3.89
C HIS A 447 6.81 15.83 -4.27
N TRP A 448 5.99 14.79 -4.41
CA TRP A 448 6.44 13.46 -4.81
C TRP A 448 6.92 13.43 -6.25
N MET A 449 6.21 14.07 -7.18
CA MET A 449 6.64 14.18 -8.58
C MET A 449 8.00 14.87 -8.67
N ARG A 450 8.24 15.96 -7.91
CA ARG A 450 9.57 16.59 -7.85
C ARG A 450 10.67 15.68 -7.30
N MET A 451 10.38 14.89 -6.27
CA MET A 451 11.35 13.90 -5.74
C MET A 451 11.62 12.77 -6.74
N VAL A 452 10.58 12.29 -7.44
CA VAL A 452 10.65 11.14 -8.34
C VAL A 452 11.28 11.49 -9.69
N GLY A 453 11.12 12.73 -10.17
CA GLY A 453 11.77 13.19 -11.41
C GLY A 453 13.30 13.02 -11.43
N LYS A 454 13.94 12.85 -10.26
CA LYS A 454 15.39 12.55 -10.13
C LYS A 454 15.75 11.07 -10.36
N LYS A 455 14.77 10.15 -10.38
CA LYS A 455 14.94 8.69 -10.49
C LYS A 455 14.36 8.12 -11.80
N GLN A 456 14.39 8.91 -12.87
CA GLN A 456 13.93 8.49 -14.19
C GLN A 456 14.84 7.38 -14.76
N PRO A 457 14.28 6.42 -15.52
CA PRO A 457 15.03 5.32 -16.13
C PRO A 457 15.86 5.85 -17.30
N LYS A 458 17.14 6.14 -17.07
CA LYS A 458 17.98 6.86 -18.04
C LYS A 458 18.36 5.98 -19.22
N ASP A 459 18.63 4.70 -18.96
CA ASP A 459 19.05 3.76 -19.99
C ASP A 459 17.88 3.37 -20.89
N LEU A 460 16.67 3.23 -20.32
CA LEU A 460 15.44 3.05 -21.09
C LEU A 460 15.13 4.29 -21.96
N ILE A 461 15.23 5.50 -21.41
CA ILE A 461 14.99 6.72 -22.21
C ILE A 461 15.96 6.79 -23.39
N LYS A 462 17.24 6.49 -23.17
CA LYS A 462 18.25 6.45 -24.24
C LYS A 462 17.97 5.34 -25.27
N LEU A 463 17.55 4.17 -24.81
CA LEU A 463 17.13 3.05 -25.68
C LEU A 463 15.93 3.44 -26.55
N LEU A 464 14.96 4.13 -25.96
CA LEU A 464 13.81 4.66 -26.68
C LEU A 464 14.28 5.71 -27.69
N GLU A 465 15.05 6.73 -27.31
CA GLU A 465 15.58 7.75 -28.24
C GLU A 465 16.30 7.18 -29.49
N THR A 466 16.84 5.96 -29.38
CA THR A 466 17.56 5.27 -30.47
C THR A 466 16.63 4.70 -31.57
N SER A 467 15.34 4.48 -31.32
CA SER A 467 14.45 3.91 -32.35
C SER A 467 13.97 4.94 -33.36
N THR A 468 13.73 4.45 -34.58
CA THR A 468 13.08 5.18 -35.68
C THR A 468 11.58 5.31 -35.44
N PHE A 469 11.19 5.90 -34.31
CA PHE A 469 9.80 6.14 -33.95
C PHE A 469 9.04 7.03 -34.96
N SER A 470 9.75 7.76 -35.83
CA SER A 470 9.17 8.49 -36.97
C SER A 470 8.53 7.58 -38.03
N GLN A 471 8.80 6.28 -37.99
CA GLN A 471 8.21 5.29 -38.90
C GLN A 471 7.05 4.49 -38.29
N GLY A 472 6.64 4.81 -37.04
CA GLY A 472 5.47 4.23 -36.37
C GLY A 472 5.63 2.76 -35.99
N PHE A 473 6.50 2.42 -35.03
CA PHE A 473 6.62 1.11 -34.35
C PHE A 473 6.65 -0.15 -35.27
N LYS A 474 7.23 -0.04 -36.47
CA LYS A 474 7.26 -1.15 -37.45
C LYS A 474 7.97 -2.40 -36.93
N GLY A 475 8.89 -2.25 -35.96
CA GLY A 475 9.58 -3.37 -35.31
C GLY A 475 8.65 -4.38 -34.66
N VAL A 476 7.44 -3.97 -34.21
CA VAL A 476 6.44 -4.88 -33.64
C VAL A 476 5.96 -5.90 -34.67
N GLY A 477 5.66 -5.47 -35.89
CA GLY A 477 5.25 -6.37 -36.98
C GLY A 477 6.41 -7.18 -37.57
N LYS A 478 7.64 -6.68 -37.47
CA LYS A 478 8.84 -7.31 -38.07
C LYS A 478 9.51 -8.36 -37.18
N CYS A 479 9.21 -8.37 -35.88
CA CYS A 479 9.91 -9.26 -34.93
C CYS A 479 9.64 -10.74 -35.17
N ASP A 480 8.46 -11.09 -35.66
CA ASP A 480 8.03 -12.47 -35.87
C ASP A 480 7.05 -12.54 -37.06
N SER A 481 7.34 -13.41 -38.02
CA SER A 481 6.62 -13.55 -39.28
C SER A 481 5.65 -14.73 -39.26
N ASN A 482 4.43 -14.51 -39.76
CA ASN A 482 3.44 -15.58 -39.95
C ASN A 482 3.87 -16.60 -41.03
N GLN A 483 4.90 -16.29 -41.82
CA GLN A 483 5.46 -17.21 -42.81
C GLN A 483 6.39 -18.25 -42.17
N VAL A 484 6.81 -18.06 -40.92
CA VAL A 484 7.63 -19.04 -40.19
C VAL A 484 6.72 -19.96 -39.37
N PRO A 485 6.68 -21.28 -39.68
CA PRO A 485 5.84 -22.21 -38.95
C PRO A 485 6.31 -22.36 -37.50
N SER A 486 5.36 -22.55 -36.58
CA SER A 486 5.67 -22.84 -35.17
C SER A 486 6.26 -24.24 -35.02
N LEU A 487 7.03 -24.48 -33.95
CA LEU A 487 7.60 -25.81 -33.66
C LEU A 487 6.55 -26.83 -33.18
N GLY A 488 5.32 -26.40 -32.85
CA GLY A 488 4.19 -27.27 -32.52
C GLY A 488 3.04 -27.17 -33.53
N SER A 489 1.93 -27.88 -33.28
CA SER A 489 0.78 -27.93 -34.18
C SER A 489 -0.04 -26.64 -34.24
N GLU A 490 0.02 -25.82 -33.19
CA GLU A 490 -0.68 -24.53 -33.05
C GLU A 490 0.25 -23.47 -32.43
N GLU A 491 0.05 -22.20 -32.77
CA GLU A 491 0.87 -21.08 -32.29
C GLU A 491 0.44 -20.61 -30.89
N PRO A 492 1.35 -20.48 -29.91
CA PRO A 492 1.01 -19.91 -28.61
C PRO A 492 0.74 -18.40 -28.73
N PRO A 493 -0.16 -17.83 -27.91
CA PRO A 493 -0.41 -16.38 -27.93
C PRO A 493 0.85 -15.60 -27.55
N ASN A 494 1.07 -14.42 -28.13
CA ASN A 494 2.27 -13.64 -27.83
C ASN A 494 2.08 -12.75 -26.60
N CYS A 495 3.17 -12.53 -25.87
CA CYS A 495 3.26 -11.47 -24.85
C CYS A 495 4.30 -10.42 -25.28
N TRP A 496 4.33 -9.27 -24.64
CA TRP A 496 5.30 -8.19 -24.91
C TRP A 496 6.71 -8.56 -24.43
N VAL A 497 6.82 -9.23 -23.28
CA VAL A 497 8.12 -9.52 -22.64
C VAL A 497 8.93 -10.55 -23.43
N LEU A 498 8.31 -11.64 -23.91
CA LEU A 498 9.03 -12.76 -24.49
C LEU A 498 9.81 -12.40 -25.77
N PRO A 499 9.23 -11.68 -26.77
CA PRO A 499 9.97 -11.22 -27.94
C PRO A 499 11.13 -10.29 -27.57
N VAL A 500 10.96 -9.38 -26.61
CA VAL A 500 12.02 -8.47 -26.15
C VAL A 500 13.20 -9.26 -25.56
N VAL A 501 12.92 -10.25 -24.71
CA VAL A 501 13.94 -11.09 -24.09
C VAL A 501 14.66 -11.96 -25.12
N THR A 502 13.93 -12.52 -26.08
CA THR A 502 14.50 -13.33 -27.17
C THR A 502 15.39 -12.48 -28.09
N LEU A 503 14.92 -11.30 -28.52
CA LEU A 503 15.71 -10.35 -29.32
C LEU A 503 16.97 -9.90 -28.58
N THR A 504 16.87 -9.64 -27.28
CA THR A 504 18.04 -9.28 -26.46
C THR A 504 19.03 -10.44 -26.36
N SER A 505 18.54 -11.69 -26.26
CA SER A 505 19.40 -12.88 -26.27
C SER A 505 20.18 -13.01 -27.58
N ILE A 506 19.52 -12.74 -28.71
CA ILE A 506 20.16 -12.71 -30.03
C ILE A 506 21.21 -11.60 -30.08
N ALA A 507 20.86 -10.38 -29.67
CA ALA A 507 21.79 -9.24 -29.64
C ALA A 507 23.05 -9.49 -28.78
N VAL A 508 22.90 -10.19 -27.66
CA VAL A 508 24.02 -10.58 -26.77
C VAL A 508 24.93 -11.62 -27.41
N ALA A 509 24.40 -12.49 -28.29
CA ALA A 509 25.15 -13.53 -28.96
C ALA A 509 25.89 -13.04 -30.22
N LEU A 510 25.58 -11.85 -30.74
CA LEU A 510 26.20 -11.34 -31.96
C LEU A 510 27.71 -11.11 -31.78
N PRO A 511 28.56 -11.51 -32.75
CA PRO A 511 30.00 -11.34 -32.69
C PRO A 511 30.39 -9.87 -32.96
N ASN A 512 31.58 -9.47 -32.48
CA ASN A 512 32.21 -8.16 -32.75
C ASN A 512 31.40 -6.92 -32.30
N ILE A 513 30.49 -7.04 -31.33
CA ILE A 513 29.75 -5.90 -30.78
C ILE A 513 30.47 -5.35 -29.54
N ASN A 514 30.52 -4.03 -29.42
CA ASN A 514 31.08 -3.35 -28.25
C ASN A 514 30.39 -3.83 -26.93
N PRO A 515 31.14 -4.40 -25.97
CA PRO A 515 30.58 -4.86 -24.70
C PRO A 515 29.84 -3.78 -23.89
N CYS A 516 30.23 -2.51 -24.04
CA CYS A 516 29.54 -1.39 -23.42
C CYS A 516 28.13 -1.20 -24.00
N SER A 517 27.96 -1.35 -25.32
CA SER A 517 26.65 -1.27 -25.98
C SER A 517 25.72 -2.41 -25.53
N ILE A 518 26.25 -3.63 -25.40
CA ILE A 518 25.51 -4.77 -24.84
C ILE A 518 25.07 -4.50 -23.40
N LYS A 519 25.98 -4.02 -22.54
CA LYS A 519 25.64 -3.67 -21.15
C LYS A 519 24.55 -2.61 -21.08
N GLN A 520 24.66 -1.57 -21.90
CA GLN A 520 23.66 -0.51 -21.97
C GLN A 520 22.29 -1.03 -22.45
N LEU A 521 22.26 -1.92 -23.45
CA LEU A 521 21.05 -2.57 -23.91
C LEU A 521 20.39 -3.38 -22.79
N ILE A 522 21.14 -4.22 -22.06
CA ILE A 522 20.59 -4.99 -20.95
C ILE A 522 20.04 -4.10 -19.84
N HIS A 523 20.73 -3.02 -19.46
CA HIS A 523 20.20 -2.09 -18.47
C HIS A 523 18.91 -1.41 -18.95
N GLY A 524 18.87 -0.91 -20.20
CA GLY A 524 17.68 -0.28 -20.76
C GLY A 524 16.50 -1.25 -20.88
N VAL A 525 16.74 -2.50 -21.29
CA VAL A 525 15.71 -3.54 -21.32
C VAL A 525 15.25 -3.88 -19.90
N ASN A 526 16.15 -4.01 -18.92
CA ASN A 526 15.77 -4.29 -17.53
C ASN A 526 14.85 -3.20 -16.95
N GLU A 527 15.22 -1.94 -17.16
CA GLU A 527 14.38 -0.79 -16.79
C GLU A 527 13.02 -0.81 -17.52
N GLY A 528 13.00 -1.19 -18.81
CA GLY A 528 11.78 -1.33 -19.61
C GLY A 528 10.84 -2.44 -19.12
N LEU A 529 11.40 -3.60 -18.80
CA LEU A 529 10.64 -4.77 -18.36
C LEU A 529 9.92 -4.55 -17.03
N GLU A 530 10.41 -3.67 -16.16
CA GLU A 530 9.70 -3.25 -14.93
C GLU A 530 8.29 -2.72 -15.27
N TYR A 531 8.16 -1.92 -16.33
CA TYR A 531 6.87 -1.33 -16.74
C TYR A 531 6.05 -2.27 -17.60
N VAL A 532 6.68 -3.02 -18.52
CA VAL A 532 5.96 -3.98 -19.39
C VAL A 532 5.21 -5.02 -18.55
N ARG A 533 5.85 -5.53 -17.48
CA ARG A 533 5.20 -6.48 -16.55
C ARG A 533 3.96 -5.87 -15.90
N LEU A 534 4.05 -4.63 -15.44
CA LEU A 534 2.91 -3.92 -14.85
C LEU A 534 1.76 -3.72 -15.86
N ILE A 535 2.08 -3.45 -17.12
CA ILE A 535 1.08 -3.29 -18.19
C ILE A 535 0.39 -4.62 -18.47
N GLU A 536 1.13 -5.70 -18.65
CA GLU A 536 0.57 -7.03 -18.88
C GLU A 536 -0.28 -7.53 -17.71
N GLU A 537 0.14 -7.28 -16.48
CA GLU A 537 -0.59 -7.70 -15.27
C GLU A 537 -1.99 -7.07 -15.17
N TYR A 538 -2.13 -5.79 -15.54
CA TYR A 538 -3.37 -5.03 -15.37
C TYR A 538 -4.25 -4.94 -16.62
N LEU A 539 -3.67 -5.03 -17.83
CA LEU A 539 -4.41 -4.78 -19.07
C LEU A 539 -4.62 -6.03 -19.92
N ASP A 540 -3.79 -7.07 -19.79
CA ASP A 540 -3.94 -8.28 -20.58
C ASP A 540 -4.71 -9.36 -19.80
N ALA A 541 -5.99 -9.50 -20.14
CA ALA A 541 -6.95 -10.40 -19.50
C ALA A 541 -6.83 -11.88 -19.93
N ARG A 542 -5.84 -12.23 -20.78
CA ARG A 542 -5.61 -13.61 -21.23
C ARG A 542 -4.78 -14.39 -20.22
N ASP A 543 -4.99 -15.71 -20.19
CA ASP A 543 -4.21 -16.64 -19.36
C ASP A 543 -2.80 -16.87 -19.96
N LEU A 544 -1.96 -15.83 -19.89
CA LEU A 544 -0.58 -15.82 -20.38
C LEU A 544 0.42 -16.21 -19.27
N LEU A 545 -0.04 -16.80 -18.17
CA LEU A 545 0.76 -17.03 -16.97
C LEU A 545 2.05 -17.82 -17.27
N ASN A 546 1.95 -18.89 -18.06
CA ASN A 546 3.11 -19.71 -18.44
C ASN A 546 4.07 -18.97 -19.38
N ILE A 547 3.56 -18.11 -20.26
CA ILE A 547 4.37 -17.33 -21.21
C ILE A 547 5.12 -16.21 -20.48
N ARG A 548 4.47 -15.54 -19.52
CA ARG A 548 5.12 -14.56 -18.63
C ARG A 548 6.22 -15.21 -17.80
N LYS A 549 5.91 -16.34 -17.17
CA LYS A 549 6.89 -17.13 -16.41
C LYS A 549 8.06 -17.59 -17.29
N THR A 550 7.78 -17.93 -18.55
CA THR A 550 8.83 -18.26 -19.52
C THR A 550 9.77 -17.09 -19.75
N ALA A 551 9.22 -15.92 -20.03
CA ALA A 551 10.01 -14.72 -20.30
C ALA A 551 10.86 -14.32 -19.07
N GLU A 552 10.34 -14.46 -17.86
CA GLU A 552 11.09 -14.22 -16.61
C GLU A 552 12.27 -15.17 -16.43
N VAL A 553 12.05 -16.48 -16.64
CA VAL A 553 13.12 -17.49 -16.51
C VAL A 553 14.22 -17.26 -17.54
N VAL A 554 13.85 -16.95 -18.78
CA VAL A 554 14.83 -16.66 -19.84
C VAL A 554 15.56 -15.35 -19.54
N TRP A 555 14.85 -14.30 -19.12
CA TRP A 555 15.47 -13.01 -18.81
C TRP A 555 16.49 -13.12 -17.68
N LEU A 556 16.16 -13.83 -16.59
CA LEU A 556 17.08 -14.05 -15.48
C LEU A 556 18.38 -14.73 -15.93
N GLY A 557 18.28 -15.70 -16.85
CA GLY A 557 19.43 -16.36 -17.46
C GLY A 557 20.31 -15.42 -18.28
N VAL A 558 19.69 -14.55 -19.07
CA VAL A 558 20.37 -13.60 -19.97
C VAL A 558 21.00 -12.45 -19.19
N GLU A 559 20.29 -11.91 -18.20
CA GLU A 559 20.73 -10.79 -17.37
C GLU A 559 21.92 -11.18 -16.49
N LEU A 560 21.80 -12.27 -15.71
CA LEU A 560 22.79 -12.65 -14.71
C LEU A 560 23.94 -13.49 -15.27
N TYR A 561 23.63 -14.41 -16.21
CA TYR A 561 24.59 -15.44 -16.64
C TYR A 561 24.96 -15.35 -18.11
N ARG A 562 24.36 -14.42 -18.89
CA ARG A 562 24.50 -14.39 -20.36
C ARG A 562 24.13 -15.73 -21.01
N LYS A 563 23.12 -16.42 -20.48
CA LYS A 563 22.69 -17.75 -20.94
C LYS A 563 21.24 -17.77 -21.38
N TRP A 564 20.95 -18.55 -22.42
CA TRP A 564 19.61 -18.89 -22.87
C TRP A 564 19.38 -20.41 -22.75
N LEU A 565 18.51 -20.86 -21.85
CA LEU A 565 18.20 -22.29 -21.61
C LEU A 565 19.44 -23.21 -21.63
N ASP A 566 20.50 -22.83 -20.89
CA ASP A 566 21.82 -23.49 -20.80
C ASP A 566 22.84 -23.18 -21.91
N VAL A 567 22.44 -22.51 -22.99
CA VAL A 567 23.35 -22.04 -24.05
C VAL A 567 24.05 -20.76 -23.60
N ASP A 568 25.39 -20.78 -23.61
CA ASP A 568 26.21 -19.61 -23.28
C ASP A 568 26.31 -18.66 -24.47
N LEU A 569 25.63 -17.52 -24.38
CA LEU A 569 25.55 -16.52 -25.46
C LEU A 569 26.89 -15.79 -25.64
N HIS A 570 27.64 -15.60 -24.55
CA HIS A 570 28.97 -14.99 -24.62
C HIS A 570 29.99 -15.93 -25.28
N LYS A 571 29.90 -17.23 -25.01
CA LYS A 571 30.72 -18.22 -25.72
C LYS A 571 30.39 -18.26 -27.22
N LEU A 572 29.14 -18.02 -27.60
CA LEU A 572 28.74 -17.94 -29.00
C LEU A 572 29.29 -16.69 -29.69
N SER A 573 29.26 -15.53 -29.02
CA SER A 573 29.76 -14.27 -29.61
C SER A 573 31.28 -14.24 -29.81
N LEU A 574 32.03 -15.07 -29.08
CA LEU A 574 33.48 -15.23 -29.25
C LEU A 574 33.88 -16.16 -30.41
N GLN A 575 32.93 -16.82 -31.08
CA GLN A 575 33.25 -17.69 -32.21
C GLN A 575 33.56 -16.84 -33.45
N GLU A 576 34.57 -17.24 -34.22
CA GLU A 576 34.88 -16.67 -35.55
C GLU A 576 33.83 -17.13 -36.58
N LYS A 577 32.58 -16.73 -36.37
CA LYS A 577 31.44 -17.02 -37.23
C LYS A 577 30.80 -15.73 -37.68
N SER A 578 30.17 -15.75 -38.85
CA SER A 578 29.42 -14.59 -39.31
C SER A 578 28.17 -14.38 -38.43
N PRO A 579 27.65 -13.15 -38.28
CA PRO A 579 26.40 -12.89 -37.55
C PRO A 579 25.23 -13.76 -38.01
N LYS A 580 25.15 -14.04 -39.33
CA LYS A 580 24.12 -14.91 -39.92
C LYS A 580 24.24 -16.35 -39.42
N GLU A 581 25.46 -16.88 -39.35
CA GLU A 581 25.72 -18.22 -38.83
C GLU A 581 25.37 -18.36 -37.35
N ILE A 582 25.62 -17.32 -36.54
CA ILE A 582 25.24 -17.33 -35.13
C ILE A 582 23.71 -17.35 -34.97
N VAL A 583 22.98 -16.52 -35.71
CA VAL A 583 21.50 -16.51 -35.67
C VAL A 583 20.93 -17.85 -36.15
N GLN A 584 21.51 -18.43 -37.21
CA GLN A 584 21.16 -19.77 -37.69
C GLN A 584 21.43 -20.84 -36.62
N GLN A 585 22.59 -20.78 -35.97
CA GLN A 585 22.95 -21.71 -34.90
C GLN A 585 21.99 -21.59 -33.70
N LEU A 586 21.53 -20.40 -33.35
CA LEU A 586 20.50 -20.20 -32.31
C LEU A 586 19.16 -20.81 -32.74
N ALA A 587 18.74 -20.63 -34.00
CA ALA A 587 17.53 -21.23 -34.54
C ALA A 587 17.58 -22.77 -34.51
N ASP A 588 18.68 -23.37 -34.97
CA ASP A 588 18.87 -24.82 -35.00
C ASP A 588 18.96 -25.40 -33.59
N THR A 589 19.65 -24.70 -32.67
CA THR A 589 19.71 -25.10 -31.26
C THR A 589 18.33 -25.08 -30.64
N ALA A 590 17.51 -24.04 -30.93
CA ALA A 590 16.16 -23.96 -30.42
C ALA A 590 15.26 -25.07 -30.97
N LYS A 591 15.37 -25.40 -32.26
CA LYS A 591 14.66 -26.53 -32.89
C LYS A 591 15.07 -27.88 -32.28
N ASN A 592 16.36 -28.12 -32.06
CA ASN A 592 16.84 -29.36 -31.45
C ASN A 592 16.35 -29.49 -30.00
N ARG A 593 16.36 -28.38 -29.25
CA ARG A 593 15.86 -28.35 -27.86
C ARG A 593 14.37 -28.61 -27.79
N SER A 594 13.55 -28.07 -28.70
CA SER A 594 12.11 -28.38 -28.70
C SER A 594 11.87 -29.87 -28.90
N VAL A 595 12.56 -30.51 -29.85
CA VAL A 595 12.47 -31.96 -30.10
C VAL A 595 12.90 -32.78 -28.88
N GLU A 596 13.98 -32.37 -28.19
CA GLU A 596 14.41 -33.00 -26.93
C GLU A 596 13.33 -32.92 -25.84
N PHE A 597 12.59 -31.80 -25.78
CA PHE A 597 11.50 -31.64 -24.81
C PHE A 597 10.23 -32.40 -25.21
N HIS A 598 9.99 -32.63 -26.50
CA HIS A 598 8.89 -33.45 -26.99
C HIS A 598 9.10 -34.96 -26.79
N THR A 599 10.34 -35.43 -26.69
CA THR A 599 10.68 -36.85 -26.57
C THR A 599 10.74 -37.37 -25.13
N LYS A 600 10.62 -36.49 -24.11
CA LYS A 600 10.63 -36.89 -22.69
C LYS A 600 9.24 -37.35 -22.22
N PRO A 601 9.11 -38.55 -21.60
CA PRO A 601 7.83 -39.19 -21.29
C PRO A 601 7.00 -38.52 -20.19
N THR A 602 7.50 -37.47 -19.53
CA THR A 602 6.84 -36.80 -18.39
C THR A 602 5.80 -35.75 -18.80
N ASN A 603 5.65 -35.44 -20.10
CA ASN A 603 4.86 -34.28 -20.56
C ASN A 603 3.43 -34.64 -20.99
N GLN A 604 2.59 -35.10 -20.06
CA GLN A 604 1.12 -35.19 -20.24
C GLN A 604 0.45 -33.81 -20.49
N CYS A 605 1.18 -32.70 -20.32
CA CYS A 605 0.68 -31.32 -20.53
C CYS A 605 0.65 -30.87 -22.00
N LEU A 606 1.25 -31.61 -22.94
CA LEU A 606 1.38 -31.18 -24.34
C LEU A 606 0.11 -31.36 -25.19
N THR A 607 -0.90 -32.07 -24.67
CA THR A 607 -2.25 -32.17 -25.26
C THR A 607 -3.17 -31.01 -24.85
N GLN A 608 -2.67 -30.05 -24.06
CA GLN A 608 -3.41 -28.86 -23.62
C GLN A 608 -3.17 -27.68 -24.58
N SER A 609 -3.98 -26.63 -24.44
CA SER A 609 -3.87 -25.37 -25.21
C SER A 609 -2.41 -24.88 -25.32
N PRO A 610 -1.97 -24.34 -26.46
CA PRO A 610 -0.63 -23.77 -26.66
C PRO A 610 -0.17 -22.77 -25.60
N SER A 611 -1.10 -22.09 -24.94
CA SER A 611 -0.85 -21.20 -23.80
C SER A 611 -0.25 -21.90 -22.56
N LEU A 612 -0.49 -23.21 -22.41
CA LEU A 612 -0.07 -24.02 -21.26
C LEU A 612 1.22 -24.81 -21.52
N TRP A 613 1.87 -24.61 -22.66
CA TRP A 613 3.11 -25.33 -22.98
C TRP A 613 4.20 -25.12 -21.91
N PRO A 614 5.08 -26.12 -21.71
CA PRO A 614 6.18 -25.99 -20.77
C PRO A 614 7.10 -24.82 -21.12
N VAL A 615 7.64 -24.17 -20.09
CA VAL A 615 8.50 -22.98 -20.20
C VAL A 615 9.62 -23.13 -21.25
N LYS A 616 10.30 -24.27 -21.25
CA LYS A 616 11.42 -24.51 -22.18
C LYS A 616 10.97 -24.65 -23.63
N VAL A 617 9.77 -25.18 -23.88
CA VAL A 617 9.18 -25.32 -25.22
C VAL A 617 8.76 -23.96 -25.75
N LEU A 618 8.09 -23.14 -24.94
CA LEU A 618 7.71 -21.77 -25.29
C LEU A 618 8.92 -20.90 -25.64
N ALA A 619 9.97 -20.96 -24.81
CA ALA A 619 11.22 -20.23 -25.07
C ALA A 619 11.91 -20.72 -26.35
N ALA A 620 11.98 -22.02 -26.59
CA ALA A 620 12.53 -22.60 -27.83
C ALA A 620 11.74 -22.17 -29.07
N ASN A 621 10.41 -22.20 -29.01
CA ASN A 621 9.56 -21.76 -30.12
C ASN A 621 9.78 -20.27 -30.44
N SER A 622 9.82 -19.40 -29.43
CA SER A 622 10.09 -17.97 -29.64
C SER A 622 11.47 -17.72 -30.25
N MET A 623 12.53 -18.37 -29.72
CA MET A 623 13.89 -18.24 -30.26
C MET A 623 13.98 -18.68 -31.72
N TYR A 624 13.38 -19.83 -32.05
CA TYR A 624 13.36 -20.34 -33.42
C TYR A 624 12.67 -19.37 -34.37
N ARG A 625 11.44 -18.93 -34.05
CA ARG A 625 10.65 -18.10 -34.97
C ARG A 625 11.25 -16.72 -35.21
N ILE A 626 11.71 -16.07 -34.14
CA ILE A 626 12.34 -14.74 -34.24
C ILE A 626 13.67 -14.85 -35.02
N SER A 627 14.49 -15.87 -34.74
CA SER A 627 15.75 -16.08 -35.47
C SER A 627 15.52 -16.35 -36.96
N GLN A 628 14.56 -17.22 -37.30
CA GLN A 628 14.18 -17.50 -38.69
C GLN A 628 13.60 -16.26 -39.40
N THR A 629 12.80 -15.46 -38.70
CA THR A 629 12.26 -14.20 -39.24
C THR A 629 13.39 -13.20 -39.55
N ILE A 630 14.37 -13.07 -38.66
CA ILE A 630 15.56 -12.23 -38.89
C ILE A 630 16.35 -12.72 -40.10
N LEU A 631 16.52 -14.05 -40.24
CA LEU A 631 17.23 -14.66 -41.37
C LEU A 631 16.52 -14.45 -42.71
N GLN A 632 15.18 -14.56 -42.74
CA GLN A 632 14.36 -14.32 -43.94
C GLN A 632 14.41 -12.85 -44.38
N ASN A 633 14.39 -11.92 -43.43
CA ASN A 633 14.39 -10.49 -43.74
C ASN A 633 15.77 -9.94 -44.17
N CYS A 634 16.84 -10.72 -44.01
CA CYS A 634 18.21 -10.29 -44.28
C CYS A 634 18.89 -11.20 -45.32
N GLU A 635 18.49 -11.12 -46.59
CA GLU A 635 19.04 -11.95 -47.66
C GLU A 635 20.54 -11.69 -47.95
N SER A 636 21.14 -10.56 -47.51
CA SER A 636 22.54 -10.18 -47.79
C SER A 636 23.39 -9.76 -46.57
N ILE A 637 23.41 -10.56 -45.49
CA ILE A 637 24.32 -10.33 -44.34
C ILE A 637 25.75 -10.72 -44.74
N ASN A 638 26.61 -9.74 -45.04
CA ASN A 638 28.07 -9.91 -45.13
C ASN A 638 28.74 -9.67 -43.75
N ASP A 639 30.02 -10.03 -43.61
CA ASP A 639 30.78 -9.94 -42.35
C ASP A 639 30.89 -8.51 -41.75
N GLN A 640 30.73 -7.47 -42.57
CA GLN A 640 30.67 -6.05 -42.15
C GLN A 640 29.30 -5.61 -41.59
N MET A 641 28.31 -6.50 -41.49
CA MET A 641 26.93 -6.18 -41.13
C MET A 641 26.58 -6.44 -39.65
N GLY A 642 27.53 -6.89 -38.81
CA GLY A 642 27.26 -7.24 -37.41
C GLY A 642 26.69 -6.08 -36.58
N GLU A 643 27.30 -4.91 -36.66
CA GLU A 643 26.80 -3.70 -35.97
C GLU A 643 25.44 -3.24 -36.53
N LYS A 644 25.24 -3.30 -37.85
CA LYS A 644 23.95 -2.97 -38.48
C LYS A 644 22.82 -3.90 -38.06
N LEU A 645 23.11 -5.20 -37.93
CA LEU A 645 22.16 -6.19 -37.43
C LEU A 645 21.86 -5.94 -35.94
N PHE A 646 22.88 -5.63 -35.15
CA PHE A 646 22.70 -5.25 -33.75
C PHE A 646 21.81 -4.00 -33.62
N GLU A 647 22.07 -2.94 -34.38
CA GLU A 647 21.25 -1.73 -34.42
C GLU A 647 19.81 -2.04 -34.82
N ALA A 648 19.59 -2.87 -35.85
CA ALA A 648 18.26 -3.28 -36.28
C ALA A 648 17.50 -4.04 -35.17
N VAL A 649 18.19 -4.93 -34.44
CA VAL A 649 17.61 -5.65 -33.29
C VAL A 649 17.29 -4.69 -32.14
N VAL A 650 18.18 -3.74 -31.84
CA VAL A 650 17.95 -2.69 -30.83
C VAL A 650 16.74 -1.83 -31.20
N VAL A 651 16.57 -1.47 -32.47
CA VAL A 651 15.39 -0.75 -32.96
C VAL A 651 14.12 -1.60 -32.78
N MET A 652 14.14 -2.89 -33.10
CA MET A 652 12.98 -3.78 -32.87
C MET A 652 12.62 -3.87 -31.38
N ILE A 653 13.60 -4.03 -30.49
CA ILE A 653 13.38 -4.04 -29.04
C ILE A 653 12.75 -2.73 -28.59
N SER A 654 13.30 -1.60 -29.03
CA SER A 654 12.83 -0.27 -28.65
C SER A 654 11.44 0.04 -29.20
N ASP A 655 11.10 -0.41 -30.41
CA ASP A 655 9.75 -0.31 -30.98
C ASP A 655 8.72 -1.12 -30.18
N ILE A 656 9.07 -2.36 -29.79
CA ILE A 656 8.18 -3.21 -28.98
C ILE A 656 7.97 -2.61 -27.59
N LEU A 657 9.05 -2.16 -26.93
CA LEU A 657 8.97 -1.49 -25.63
C LEU A 657 8.15 -0.20 -25.73
N GLY A 658 8.43 0.64 -26.74
CA GLY A 658 7.72 1.90 -26.96
C GLY A 658 6.23 1.70 -27.22
N ALA A 659 5.87 0.74 -28.09
CA ALA A 659 4.49 0.38 -28.36
C ALA A 659 3.78 -0.11 -27.09
N CYS A 660 4.42 -0.98 -26.31
CA CYS A 660 3.87 -1.43 -25.03
C CYS A 660 3.63 -0.25 -24.07
N LEU A 661 4.63 0.64 -23.92
CA LEU A 661 4.61 1.77 -23.00
C LEU A 661 3.54 2.83 -23.34
N THR A 662 3.01 2.86 -24.58
CA THR A 662 1.83 3.70 -24.90
C THR A 662 0.62 3.37 -24.02
N ASN A 663 0.54 2.13 -23.53
CA ASN A 663 -0.54 1.69 -22.64
C ASN A 663 -0.43 2.23 -21.22
N LEU A 664 0.67 2.89 -20.83
CA LEU A 664 0.82 3.51 -19.51
C LEU A 664 -0.28 4.54 -19.21
N GLN A 665 -0.76 5.26 -20.23
CA GLN A 665 -1.86 6.21 -20.09
C GLN A 665 -3.18 5.57 -19.66
N HIS A 666 -3.38 4.29 -19.99
CA HIS A 666 -4.57 3.52 -19.60
C HIS A 666 -4.35 2.74 -18.30
N LEU A 667 -3.13 2.26 -18.08
CA LEU A 667 -2.73 1.57 -16.85
C LEU A 667 -2.96 2.45 -15.61
N ILE A 668 -2.51 3.71 -15.66
CA ILE A 668 -2.53 4.63 -14.51
C ILE A 668 -3.95 4.79 -13.92
N PRO A 669 -4.99 5.13 -14.72
CA PRO A 669 -6.37 5.19 -14.22
C PRO A 669 -6.91 3.83 -13.73
N ILE A 670 -6.67 2.74 -14.47
CA ILE A 670 -7.17 1.40 -14.11
C ILE A 670 -6.63 0.94 -12.75
N LYS A 671 -5.36 1.21 -12.49
CA LYS A 671 -4.71 0.90 -11.20
C LYS A 671 -5.37 1.67 -10.02
N CYS A 672 -5.83 2.90 -10.27
CA CYS A 672 -6.52 3.73 -9.27
C CYS A 672 -7.96 3.25 -8.98
N LEU A 673 -8.59 2.47 -9.89
CA LEU A 673 -9.94 1.95 -9.72
C LEU A 673 -9.97 0.51 -9.18
N SER A 674 -9.15 -0.37 -9.77
CA SER A 674 -9.17 -1.84 -9.53
C SER A 674 -8.72 -2.27 -8.13
N SER A 675 -8.15 -1.37 -7.36
CA SER A 675 -7.72 -1.63 -5.99
C SER A 675 -8.90 -1.60 -5.01
N THR A 676 -8.83 -2.46 -4.00
CA THR A 676 -9.73 -2.44 -2.85
C THR A 676 -9.64 -1.09 -2.12
N ILE A 677 -10.71 -0.70 -1.42
CA ILE A 677 -10.75 0.61 -0.72
C ILE A 677 -9.60 0.77 0.29
N GLU A 678 -9.11 -0.33 0.85
CA GLU A 678 -7.97 -0.38 1.78
C GLU A 678 -6.63 -0.09 1.10
N GLU A 679 -6.41 -0.62 -0.11
CA GLU A 679 -5.15 -0.51 -0.85
C GLU A 679 -5.10 0.69 -1.79
N ARG A 680 -6.26 1.30 -2.08
CA ARG A 680 -6.42 2.33 -3.09
C ARG A 680 -5.52 3.55 -2.89
N GLU A 681 -5.35 4.01 -1.66
CA GLU A 681 -4.46 5.14 -1.37
C GLU A 681 -2.99 4.81 -1.73
N GLU A 682 -2.56 3.57 -1.50
CA GLU A 682 -1.21 3.10 -1.86
C GLU A 682 -1.10 2.87 -3.37
N SER A 683 -2.15 2.35 -4.00
CA SER A 683 -2.25 2.17 -5.45
C SER A 683 -2.14 3.50 -6.21
N VAL A 684 -2.88 4.53 -5.79
CA VAL A 684 -2.79 5.88 -6.38
C VAL A 684 -1.41 6.48 -6.16
N ARG A 685 -0.80 6.30 -4.98
CA ARG A 685 0.57 6.75 -4.73
C ARG A 685 1.57 6.07 -5.66
N HIS A 686 1.41 4.78 -5.91
CA HIS A 686 2.22 4.04 -6.86
C HIS A 686 1.97 4.56 -8.30
N ALA A 687 0.74 4.89 -8.67
CA ALA A 687 0.44 5.49 -9.97
C ALA A 687 1.11 6.86 -10.16
N VAL A 688 1.12 7.72 -9.13
CA VAL A 688 1.88 8.99 -9.12
C VAL A 688 3.38 8.75 -9.28
N TYR A 689 3.91 7.71 -8.62
CA TYR A 689 5.31 7.33 -8.77
C TYR A 689 5.65 6.86 -10.20
N ILE A 690 4.80 6.03 -10.80
CA ILE A 690 4.95 5.60 -12.20
C ILE A 690 4.94 6.82 -13.12
N LEU A 691 3.93 7.70 -13.02
CA LEU A 691 3.84 8.91 -13.85
C LEU A 691 5.10 9.77 -13.72
N GLY A 692 5.60 10.00 -12.50
CA GLY A 692 6.81 10.80 -12.28
C GLY A 692 8.08 10.19 -12.89
N LYS A 693 8.20 8.86 -12.90
CA LYS A 693 9.32 8.16 -13.55
C LYS A 693 9.19 8.17 -15.08
N THR A 694 7.98 8.03 -15.60
CA THR A 694 7.71 7.86 -17.04
C THR A 694 7.31 9.15 -17.75
N GLU A 695 7.34 10.30 -17.08
CA GLU A 695 6.96 11.61 -17.65
C GLU A 695 7.67 11.90 -18.98
N LYS A 696 8.99 11.75 -19.03
CA LYS A 696 9.76 11.95 -20.27
C LYS A 696 9.41 10.94 -21.35
N ILE A 697 9.19 9.67 -20.96
CA ILE A 697 8.81 8.60 -21.88
C ILE A 697 7.45 8.93 -22.50
N LEU A 698 6.47 9.33 -21.69
CA LEU A 698 5.14 9.70 -22.16
C LEU A 698 5.19 10.92 -23.10
N ASN A 699 6.00 11.93 -22.79
CA ASN A 699 6.21 13.08 -23.68
C ASN A 699 6.86 12.65 -25.02
N LEU A 700 7.84 11.74 -24.99
CA LEU A 700 8.48 11.19 -26.19
C LEU A 700 7.51 10.35 -27.05
N LEU A 701 6.55 9.66 -26.41
CA LEU A 701 5.51 8.88 -27.09
C LEU A 701 4.38 9.78 -27.61
N GLU A 702 4.01 10.84 -26.90
CA GLU A 702 2.91 11.75 -27.28
C GLU A 702 3.22 12.58 -28.53
N GLN A 703 4.48 12.97 -28.72
CA GLN A 703 4.92 13.67 -29.95
C GLN A 703 4.76 12.83 -31.22
N ARG A 704 4.36 11.55 -31.10
CA ARG A 704 4.42 10.56 -32.17
C ARG A 704 3.10 9.81 -32.24
N ALA A 705 2.35 9.99 -33.32
CA ALA A 705 0.98 9.46 -33.43
C ALA A 705 0.97 7.91 -33.36
N PRO A 706 0.43 7.30 -32.28
CA PRO A 706 0.23 5.86 -32.23
C PRO A 706 -0.84 5.44 -33.25
N PRO A 707 -0.88 4.16 -33.67
CA PRO A 707 -1.96 3.67 -34.53
C PRO A 707 -3.32 3.88 -33.87
N SER A 708 -4.33 4.26 -34.66
CA SER A 708 -5.71 4.46 -34.20
C SER A 708 -6.40 3.12 -33.89
N LEU A 709 -6.02 2.51 -32.77
CA LEU A 709 -6.62 1.31 -32.21
C LEU A 709 -7.56 1.66 -31.05
N GLU A 710 -8.51 0.78 -30.78
CA GLU A 710 -9.21 0.83 -29.50
C GLU A 710 -8.23 0.51 -28.35
N PRO A 711 -8.33 1.16 -27.18
CA PRO A 711 -7.41 0.95 -26.06
C PRO A 711 -7.24 -0.52 -25.63
N GLN A 712 -8.30 -1.32 -25.71
CA GLN A 712 -8.25 -2.75 -25.39
C GLN A 712 -7.43 -3.56 -26.40
N LYS A 713 -7.44 -3.14 -27.67
CA LYS A 713 -6.62 -3.75 -28.73
C LYS A 713 -5.17 -3.27 -28.63
N MET A 714 -4.93 -2.04 -28.19
CA MET A 714 -3.57 -1.53 -27.94
C MET A 714 -2.81 -2.31 -26.86
N ALA A 715 -3.51 -2.93 -25.89
CA ALA A 715 -2.88 -3.72 -24.84
C ALA A 715 -2.30 -5.05 -25.34
N CYS A 716 -2.73 -5.53 -26.51
CA CYS A 716 -2.38 -6.82 -27.08
C CYS A 716 -1.33 -6.69 -28.19
N ILE A 717 -0.17 -7.33 -28.04
CA ILE A 717 0.87 -7.32 -29.09
C ILE A 717 0.40 -7.93 -30.41
N ASP A 718 -0.47 -8.96 -30.39
CA ASP A 718 -0.97 -9.61 -31.61
C ASP A 718 -1.83 -8.67 -32.46
N GLU A 719 -2.59 -7.76 -31.83
CA GLU A 719 -3.38 -6.74 -32.53
C GLU A 719 -2.47 -5.72 -33.23
N TRP A 720 -1.38 -5.32 -32.57
CA TRP A 720 -0.36 -4.48 -33.20
C TRP A 720 0.28 -5.20 -34.38
N ARG A 721 0.68 -6.48 -34.21
CA ARG A 721 1.25 -7.29 -35.29
C ARG A 721 0.31 -7.40 -36.48
N SER A 722 -0.97 -7.70 -36.24
CA SER A 722 -2.00 -7.81 -37.27
C SER A 722 -2.14 -6.51 -38.09
N LEU A 723 -2.11 -5.35 -37.43
CA LEU A 723 -2.16 -4.07 -38.13
C LEU A 723 -0.98 -3.82 -39.08
N TYR A 724 0.24 -4.12 -38.64
CA TYR A 724 1.42 -3.92 -39.50
C TYR A 724 1.46 -4.92 -40.64
N MET A 725 1.02 -6.16 -40.39
CA MET A 725 0.88 -7.20 -41.41
C MET A 725 -0.13 -6.81 -42.49
N GLN A 726 -1.22 -6.11 -42.12
CA GLN A 726 -2.21 -5.59 -43.08
C GLN A 726 -1.71 -4.37 -43.87
N LYS A 727 -0.77 -3.58 -43.34
CA LYS A 727 -0.34 -2.30 -43.93
C LYS A 727 0.84 -2.39 -44.89
N ASN A 728 1.69 -3.43 -44.89
CA ASN A 728 2.74 -3.66 -45.91
C ASN A 728 3.43 -5.04 -45.76
N PRO A 729 3.63 -5.81 -46.86
CA PRO A 729 4.50 -6.99 -46.90
C PRO A 729 5.90 -6.70 -47.50
N SER A 730 6.50 -5.51 -47.30
CA SER A 730 7.79 -5.18 -47.92
C SER A 730 9.02 -5.58 -47.06
N PRO A 731 10.06 -6.19 -47.67
CA PRO A 731 11.28 -6.59 -46.98
C PRO A 731 12.17 -5.41 -46.58
N PHE A 732 13.11 -5.68 -45.67
CA PHE A 732 14.04 -4.74 -45.07
C PHE A 732 14.94 -4.07 -46.12
N ILE A 733 14.87 -2.74 -46.25
CA ILE A 733 15.89 -1.96 -46.96
C ILE A 733 16.57 -1.04 -45.93
N PRO A 734 17.86 -1.23 -45.64
CA PRO A 734 18.64 -0.25 -44.88
C PRO A 734 18.96 0.94 -45.81
N SER A 735 18.43 2.13 -45.51
CA SER A 735 18.82 3.41 -46.13
C SER A 735 20.16 3.88 -45.57
N SER A 736 21.12 4.48 -46.29
CA SER A 736 21.26 4.87 -47.70
C SER A 736 22.74 5.07 -48.00
N LEU A 737 23.19 4.64 -49.18
CA LEU A 737 24.46 5.06 -49.78
C LEU A 737 24.22 6.44 -50.41
N GLU A 738 24.70 7.52 -49.78
CA GLU A 738 24.98 8.75 -50.52
C GLU A 738 26.23 8.48 -51.36
N SER A 739 26.04 8.18 -52.64
CA SER A 739 27.11 8.30 -53.63
C SER A 739 26.93 9.62 -54.36
N GLU A 740 27.86 10.54 -54.13
CA GLU A 740 28.11 11.69 -54.98
C GLU A 740 28.26 11.23 -56.44
N THR A 741 27.29 11.56 -57.28
CA THR A 741 27.53 11.76 -58.71
C THR A 741 26.64 12.89 -59.17
N ALA A 742 27.27 14.04 -59.38
CA ALA A 742 26.71 15.14 -60.13
C ALA A 742 26.41 14.68 -61.56
N SER A 743 25.17 14.86 -61.99
CA SER A 743 24.85 14.99 -63.41
C SER A 743 23.79 16.07 -63.56
N ASN A 744 24.21 17.19 -64.14
CA ASN A 744 23.34 18.17 -64.78
C ASN A 744 22.34 17.45 -65.68
N ASP A 745 21.07 17.81 -65.62
CA ASP A 745 20.43 18.41 -66.79
C ASP A 745 19.12 19.11 -66.44
N SER A 746 18.97 20.25 -67.10
CA SER A 746 17.88 21.23 -67.05
C SER A 746 16.55 20.67 -67.56
N SER A 747 15.45 21.08 -66.93
CA SER A 747 14.17 21.18 -67.64
C SER A 747 13.32 22.31 -67.08
N ASP A 748 13.10 23.30 -67.93
CA ASP A 748 12.33 24.52 -67.74
C ASP A 748 10.88 24.28 -67.30
N PHE A 749 10.42 25.12 -66.38
CA PHE A 749 8.99 25.32 -66.08
C PHE A 749 8.40 26.33 -67.08
N TYR A 750 7.52 25.85 -67.97
CA TYR A 750 6.54 26.71 -68.62
C TYR A 750 5.21 26.65 -67.86
N VAL A 751 4.77 27.82 -67.40
CA VAL A 751 3.43 28.09 -66.89
C VAL A 751 2.50 28.27 -68.08
N SER A 752 1.37 27.57 -68.10
CA SER A 752 0.21 27.96 -68.89
C SER A 752 -1.06 27.88 -68.05
N ILE A 753 -1.67 29.06 -67.91
CA ILE A 753 -2.98 29.30 -67.34
C ILE A 753 -4.03 29.03 -68.43
N ASN A 754 -5.03 28.21 -68.10
CA ASN A 754 -6.45 28.51 -68.30
C ASN A 754 -7.31 27.57 -67.46
#